data_AF-A0A941B6H2-F1
#
_entry.id   AF-A0A941B6H2-F1
#
_cell.length_a   1.000
_cell.length_b   1.000
_cell.length_c   1.000
_cell.angle_alpha   90.00
_cell.angle_beta   90.00
_cell.angle_gamma   90.00
#
_symmetry.space_group_name_H-M   'P 1'
#
loop_
_entity.id
_entity.type
_entity.pdbx_description
1 polymer ?
#
loop_
_entity_poly.entity_id
_entity_poly.type
_entity_poly.pdbx_seq_one_letter_code
_entity_poly.pdbx_strand_id
1 'polypeptide(L)'
;MRVGLHSAQARRRMWFAVCAVALAALAAILRFWWQDSATAGVLLTALGAFMSVAALMADVLRGDTTARPDGDGAHRRRAVEALAEAVREQWAAEARLRRLQDPAPLEVDWTLADRRLADHPYNIPPGTVLPRPRAGGVTPGTPDPGTPQPGTPDPAAPDPAAAPPGPRVVVLGEPGSGKSVLAMRYVLDRLAAREEGGPVPVIFPLASWDPLRASLRDWLAVRLAADYRPLAAQADDRRTLARVLVDMGLVAPVLDGFDELPRAARATAVRRINAELDPGAPLLLTSRGDAWAAAVEEGDVLTGAEVVELRPLDLVRAGVHLERSARPLRVTADGVPHTVWTPVLRKLAERPDLPLAQALTTPLMVALARTVYGDTSRDPAPLLDPRRFPTVAAVEGHLLEAFVPAAFADAGPRAAADATRRLTVLARGLHRRGTGRLAWWELESLVPRTLALYAPGLLALAVLSLFLLPVTLARAVDDLAGLEDVLSLVALLVGQTLGFAFGVRYLLPSGRRGRPGTPGPDRGFRRRQALVTTGVSALMWAGYAYFDDLRFGFRFGGVSDGWMPDLLGGFLFSQLFTLFLGIAGLSRRPIPLGLPWSGAMSRVAARLGGAGLAAAGTVTAGVALLGREGNPWTVLLGTTCAAAGTALMASATNRGGQDGAHTPRAGRIARRFVTGAVRGTAAAMLIGVASCTAGGFAAVGVTALKSRTAADLRDREIDGWYFSERAGVRSAVTERTLRGGLLLPGDGARPVAFAGRTRPPNCTMPLLPGRRCVDFVSRRTVFESRHGDVVALITPGAGPGTTAVHPTNLRSVLPDAGRDWLTQGPAAGVVARDLPQILVSGLLIGVVGGCVCGVYRALSVPSDLMRAASPGLSLRTDRTASLTRGGMVALLVALVCVPVVATPGDWGGLVHLGTQLWLPLGTAALALSAWGRFLVARSWLAATGQLPWRLMAFLDEAHQRGVLRQSGAGFEFRHLRLQAQLATGPTADVVAARSPGSRRLPGPPDAPDMDEGFDIHHRTS
;
A
#
# COMPACT_ATOMS: atom_id res chain seq x y z
N MET A 1 32.56 -14.49 -33.50
CA MET A 1 32.17 -14.75 -32.10
C MET A 1 31.96 -13.43 -31.36
N ARG A 2 30.70 -12.95 -31.25
CA ARG A 2 30.33 -11.86 -30.33
C ARG A 2 29.47 -12.50 -29.24
N VAL A 3 30.09 -12.80 -28.10
CA VAL A 3 29.44 -13.44 -26.96
C VAL A 3 28.44 -12.48 -26.34
N GLY A 4 27.19 -12.93 -26.23
CA GLY A 4 26.07 -12.18 -25.68
C GLY A 4 26.21 -11.92 -24.18
N LEU A 5 26.09 -10.65 -23.79
CA LEU A 5 25.89 -10.20 -22.42
C LEU A 5 24.57 -9.43 -22.29
N HIS A 6 23.50 -9.95 -22.91
CA HIS A 6 22.13 -9.41 -22.83
C HIS A 6 21.18 -10.30 -22.03
N SER A 7 21.66 -10.97 -20.98
CA SER A 7 20.79 -11.64 -20.01
C SER A 7 20.63 -10.80 -18.74
N ALA A 8 19.37 -10.55 -18.35
CA ALA A 8 18.99 -9.78 -17.16
C ALA A 8 19.57 -10.34 -15.83
N GLN A 9 20.12 -11.55 -15.85
CA GLN A 9 20.74 -12.21 -14.70
C GLN A 9 22.11 -11.64 -14.31
N ALA A 10 22.99 -11.31 -15.26
CA ALA A 10 24.33 -10.79 -14.92
C ALA A 10 24.24 -9.40 -14.28
N ARG A 11 23.36 -8.54 -14.79
CA ARG A 11 23.03 -7.23 -14.18
C ARG A 11 22.44 -7.39 -12.77
N ARG A 12 21.58 -8.39 -12.55
CA ARG A 12 20.98 -8.67 -11.24
C ARG A 12 22.04 -9.16 -10.24
N ARG A 13 22.97 -10.01 -10.66
CA ARG A 13 24.11 -10.49 -9.85
C ARG A 13 25.09 -9.36 -9.50
N MET A 14 25.36 -8.46 -10.45
CA MET A 14 26.21 -7.29 -10.22
C MET A 14 25.62 -6.35 -9.15
N TRP A 15 24.31 -6.09 -9.18
CA TRP A 15 23.66 -5.28 -8.14
C TRP A 15 23.61 -5.96 -6.77
N PHE A 16 23.42 -7.28 -6.71
CA PHE A 16 23.56 -8.03 -5.47
C PHE A 16 25.00 -8.02 -4.95
N ALA A 17 26.00 -8.07 -5.83
CA ALA A 17 27.41 -7.95 -5.47
C ALA A 17 27.74 -6.54 -4.94
N VAL A 18 27.21 -5.48 -5.55
CA VAL A 18 27.35 -4.10 -5.04
C VAL A 18 26.69 -3.96 -3.66
N CYS A 19 25.51 -4.55 -3.45
CA CYS A 19 24.87 -4.56 -2.12
C CYS A 19 25.69 -5.37 -1.10
N ALA A 20 26.25 -6.52 -1.49
CA ALA A 20 27.08 -7.35 -0.62
C ALA A 20 28.42 -6.68 -0.27
N VAL A 21 29.05 -5.98 -1.22
CA VAL A 21 30.27 -5.19 -1.00
C VAL A 21 29.98 -3.98 -0.13
N ALA A 22 28.85 -3.30 -0.31
CA ALA A 22 28.43 -2.21 0.58
C ALA A 22 28.15 -2.72 2.02
N LEU A 23 27.57 -3.91 2.17
CA LEU A 23 27.37 -4.57 3.47
C LEU A 23 28.69 -5.04 4.11
N ALA A 24 29.65 -5.53 3.30
CA ALA A 24 30.97 -5.93 3.78
C ALA A 24 31.84 -4.72 4.17
N ALA A 25 31.80 -3.64 3.37
CA ALA A 25 32.42 -2.36 3.69
C ALA A 25 31.78 -1.74 4.94
N LEU A 26 30.46 -1.88 5.12
CA LEU A 26 29.76 -1.53 6.36
C LEU A 26 30.29 -2.35 7.55
N ALA A 27 30.40 -3.66 7.43
CA ALA A 27 30.94 -4.51 8.49
C ALA A 27 32.40 -4.14 8.83
N ALA A 28 33.21 -3.76 7.84
CA ALA A 28 34.59 -3.34 8.03
C ALA A 28 34.71 -1.93 8.66
N ILE A 29 33.91 -0.95 8.21
CA ILE A 29 33.88 0.42 8.76
C ILE A 29 33.35 0.40 10.20
N LEU A 30 32.29 -0.38 10.46
CA LEU A 30 31.77 -0.59 11.82
C LEU A 30 32.81 -1.31 12.71
N ARG A 31 33.58 -2.27 12.18
CA ARG A 31 34.63 -2.96 12.95
C ARG A 31 35.82 -2.07 13.33
N PHE A 32 36.13 -1.04 12.54
CA PHE A 32 37.34 -0.22 12.75
C PHE A 32 37.08 1.17 13.37
N TRP A 33 35.86 1.70 13.36
CA TRP A 33 35.55 3.10 13.77
C TRP A 33 34.48 3.21 14.88
N TRP A 34 34.32 2.15 15.68
CA TRP A 34 33.14 1.86 16.53
C TRP A 34 32.92 2.71 17.79
N GLN A 35 33.80 3.63 18.17
CA GLN A 35 33.79 4.19 19.53
C GLN A 35 32.61 5.14 19.89
N ASP A 36 31.71 5.50 18.97
CA ASP A 36 30.63 6.47 19.23
C ASP A 36 29.30 6.11 18.53
N SER A 37 28.19 6.13 19.26
CA SER A 37 26.85 5.78 18.70
C SER A 37 26.11 6.89 18.01
N ALA A 38 26.51 8.14 18.21
CA ALA A 38 26.05 9.21 17.36
C ALA A 38 26.45 8.93 15.90
N THR A 39 27.67 8.38 15.72
CA THR A 39 28.27 7.86 14.47
C THR A 39 27.41 6.81 13.79
N ALA A 40 26.90 5.85 14.56
CA ALA A 40 26.13 4.75 14.03
C ALA A 40 24.75 5.17 13.49
N GLY A 41 24.03 6.09 14.16
CA GLY A 41 22.70 6.54 13.72
C GLY A 41 22.72 7.35 12.42
N VAL A 42 23.78 8.11 12.19
CA VAL A 42 23.97 8.95 10.98
C VAL A 42 24.50 8.14 9.79
N LEU A 43 25.43 7.20 10.01
CA LEU A 43 25.91 6.27 8.96
C LEU A 43 24.78 5.42 8.39
N LEU A 44 23.87 4.99 9.26
CA LEU A 44 22.71 4.17 8.93
C LEU A 44 21.65 4.93 8.10
N THR A 45 21.51 6.24 8.33
CA THR A 45 20.63 7.12 7.54
C THR A 45 21.24 7.51 6.20
N ALA A 46 22.56 7.76 6.15
CA ALA A 46 23.30 7.93 4.90
C ALA A 46 23.20 6.68 4.01
N LEU A 47 23.29 5.49 4.61
CA LEU A 47 23.15 4.21 3.92
C LEU A 47 21.70 3.91 3.50
N GLY A 48 20.71 4.24 4.33
CA GLY A 48 19.29 4.15 3.98
C GLY A 48 18.90 5.05 2.81
N ALA A 49 19.48 6.26 2.74
CA ALA A 49 19.37 7.16 1.60
C ALA A 49 20.05 6.57 0.36
N PHE A 50 21.28 6.05 0.49
CA PHE A 50 22.02 5.42 -0.60
C PHE A 50 21.28 4.20 -1.19
N MET A 51 20.76 3.31 -0.35
CA MET A 51 19.99 2.13 -0.79
C MET A 51 18.67 2.50 -1.47
N SER A 52 18.00 3.56 -1.00
CA SER A 52 16.80 4.09 -1.65
C SER A 52 17.09 4.65 -3.05
N VAL A 53 18.26 5.27 -3.22
CA VAL A 53 18.73 5.83 -4.49
C VAL A 53 19.20 4.71 -5.45
N ALA A 54 19.91 3.70 -4.95
CA ALA A 54 20.33 2.54 -5.74
C ALA A 54 19.12 1.71 -6.23
N ALA A 55 18.08 1.56 -5.41
CA ALA A 55 16.84 0.89 -5.79
C ALA A 55 16.07 1.65 -6.89
N LEU A 56 16.11 2.99 -6.87
CA LEU A 56 15.57 3.85 -7.94
C LEU A 56 16.34 3.66 -9.25
N MET A 57 17.67 3.57 -9.18
CA MET A 57 18.53 3.36 -10.35
C MET A 57 18.30 2.01 -11.06
N ALA A 58 18.09 0.94 -10.31
CA ALA A 58 17.90 -0.41 -10.86
C ALA A 58 16.60 -0.58 -11.66
N ASP A 59 15.63 0.33 -11.48
CA ASP A 59 14.31 0.28 -12.11
C ASP A 59 14.25 1.14 -13.38
N VAL A 60 14.92 2.29 -13.39
CA VAL A 60 15.05 3.19 -14.56
C VAL A 60 15.79 2.52 -15.73
N LEU A 61 16.67 1.55 -15.45
CA LEU A 61 17.48 0.84 -16.44
C LEU A 61 16.72 -0.25 -17.24
N ARG A 62 15.39 -0.38 -17.13
CA ARG A 62 14.59 -1.50 -17.70
C ARG A 62 13.57 -1.18 -18.82
N GLY A 63 13.52 0.01 -19.42
CA GLY A 63 12.49 0.37 -20.43
C GLY A 63 12.97 0.49 -21.87
N ASP A 64 12.34 -0.26 -22.80
CA ASP A 64 12.55 -0.28 -24.26
C ASP A 64 11.81 0.85 -25.02
N THR A 65 12.07 0.97 -26.33
CA THR A 65 12.07 2.21 -27.15
C THR A 65 10.94 2.34 -28.18
N THR A 66 10.51 3.58 -28.52
CA THR A 66 10.04 4.07 -29.86
C THR A 66 9.61 5.56 -29.84
N ALA A 67 9.35 6.14 -31.03
CA ALA A 67 9.60 7.52 -31.47
C ALA A 67 8.54 8.62 -31.19
N ARG A 68 8.90 9.86 -31.58
CA ARG A 68 8.41 11.20 -31.14
C ARG A 68 7.50 11.88 -32.18
N PRO A 69 6.47 12.65 -31.78
CA PRO A 69 5.88 13.61 -32.75
C PRO A 69 5.27 14.94 -32.21
N ASP A 70 5.24 15.94 -33.12
CA ASP A 70 4.86 17.38 -33.05
C ASP A 70 3.36 17.73 -33.22
N GLY A 71 2.93 18.91 -32.74
CA GLY A 71 1.71 19.67 -33.11
C GLY A 71 0.34 19.21 -32.57
N ASP A 72 -0.49 20.15 -32.05
CA ASP A 72 -1.78 19.88 -31.35
C ASP A 72 -2.83 19.09 -32.15
N GLY A 73 -2.97 19.33 -33.47
CA GLY A 73 -3.89 18.58 -34.33
C GLY A 73 -3.43 17.16 -34.63
N ALA A 74 -2.11 16.96 -34.74
CA ALA A 74 -1.50 15.63 -34.88
C ALA A 74 -1.45 14.89 -33.54
N HIS A 75 -1.33 15.61 -32.42
CA HIS A 75 -1.36 15.05 -31.06
C HIS A 75 -2.70 14.38 -30.78
N ARG A 76 -3.81 15.04 -31.14
CA ARG A 76 -5.16 14.46 -31.03
C ARG A 76 -5.32 13.21 -31.90
N ARG A 77 -4.97 13.26 -33.18
CA ARG A 77 -5.06 12.09 -34.09
C ARG A 77 -4.26 10.90 -33.54
N ARG A 78 -3.02 11.15 -33.11
CA ARG A 78 -2.18 10.14 -32.47
C ARG A 78 -2.76 9.58 -31.19
N ALA A 79 -3.46 10.40 -30.40
CA ALA A 79 -4.10 9.94 -29.17
C ALA A 79 -5.29 9.03 -29.43
N VAL A 80 -6.05 9.30 -30.50
CA VAL A 80 -7.15 8.41 -30.96
C VAL A 80 -6.58 7.08 -31.44
N GLU A 81 -5.54 7.10 -32.28
CA GLU A 81 -4.92 5.86 -32.77
C GLU A 81 -4.23 5.06 -31.64
N ALA A 82 -3.56 5.74 -30.71
CA ALA A 82 -2.99 5.09 -29.53
C ALA A 82 -4.07 4.49 -28.61
N LEU A 83 -5.23 5.14 -28.50
CA LEU A 83 -6.37 4.57 -27.77
C LEU A 83 -6.90 3.32 -28.50
N ALA A 84 -7.07 3.37 -29.82
CA ALA A 84 -7.55 2.24 -30.61
C ALA A 84 -6.62 1.02 -30.46
N GLU A 85 -5.31 1.21 -30.55
CA GLU A 85 -4.33 0.14 -30.35
C GLU A 85 -4.38 -0.41 -28.92
N ALA A 86 -4.39 0.45 -27.90
CA ALA A 86 -4.44 0.02 -26.51
C ALA A 86 -5.71 -0.79 -26.18
N VAL A 87 -6.86 -0.37 -26.72
CA VAL A 87 -8.12 -1.11 -26.58
C VAL A 87 -8.04 -2.46 -27.31
N ARG A 88 -7.48 -2.49 -28.54
CA ARG A 88 -7.30 -3.72 -29.32
C ARG A 88 -6.41 -4.72 -28.58
N GLU A 89 -5.23 -4.29 -28.13
CA GLU A 89 -4.29 -5.14 -27.40
C GLU A 89 -4.91 -5.72 -26.12
N GLN A 90 -5.59 -4.88 -25.34
CA GLN A 90 -6.25 -5.27 -24.10
C GLN A 90 -7.31 -6.36 -24.34
N TRP A 91 -8.25 -6.12 -25.25
CA TRP A 91 -9.35 -7.06 -25.49
C TRP A 91 -8.95 -8.27 -26.32
N ALA A 92 -7.93 -8.17 -27.18
CA ALA A 92 -7.36 -9.33 -27.86
C ALA A 92 -6.58 -10.23 -26.88
N ALA A 93 -5.87 -9.66 -25.91
CA ALA A 93 -5.24 -10.44 -24.84
C ALA A 93 -6.29 -11.14 -23.97
N GLU A 94 -7.35 -10.43 -23.58
CA GLU A 94 -8.47 -11.03 -22.86
C GLU A 94 -9.14 -12.13 -23.70
N ALA A 95 -9.45 -11.90 -24.98
CA ALA A 95 -10.02 -12.91 -25.87
C ALA A 95 -9.13 -14.17 -25.95
N ARG A 96 -7.80 -13.98 -26.00
CA ARG A 96 -6.82 -15.09 -25.97
C ARG A 96 -6.88 -15.90 -24.69
N LEU A 97 -6.90 -15.23 -23.53
CA LEU A 97 -7.06 -15.87 -22.22
C LEU A 97 -8.37 -16.66 -22.11
N ARG A 98 -9.40 -16.22 -22.82
CA ARG A 98 -10.71 -16.87 -22.87
C ARG A 98 -10.80 -18.03 -23.86
N ARG A 99 -9.71 -18.33 -24.61
CA ARG A 99 -9.67 -19.31 -25.70
C ARG A 99 -10.83 -19.14 -26.69
N LEU A 100 -11.18 -17.89 -27.02
CA LEU A 100 -12.27 -17.62 -27.97
C LEU A 100 -11.86 -17.87 -29.43
N GLN A 101 -10.56 -17.94 -29.69
CA GLN A 101 -9.96 -18.21 -31.00
C GLN A 101 -9.67 -19.69 -31.25
N ASP A 102 -9.91 -20.56 -30.27
CA ASP A 102 -9.55 -21.97 -30.34
C ASP A 102 -10.56 -22.81 -29.55
N PRO A 103 -11.53 -23.49 -30.20
CA PRO A 103 -12.05 -23.19 -31.53
C PRO A 103 -12.83 -21.86 -31.54
N ALA A 104 -13.39 -21.49 -32.70
CA ALA A 104 -14.19 -20.27 -32.85
C ALA A 104 -15.26 -20.09 -31.75
N PRO A 105 -15.60 -18.84 -31.37
CA PRO A 105 -16.50 -18.58 -30.25
C PRO A 105 -17.89 -19.19 -30.47
N LEU A 106 -18.54 -19.63 -29.39
CA LEU A 106 -19.95 -20.02 -29.42
C LEU A 106 -20.80 -18.88 -30.00
N GLU A 107 -21.53 -19.19 -31.07
CA GLU A 107 -22.44 -18.26 -31.72
C GLU A 107 -23.82 -18.33 -31.07
N VAL A 108 -24.16 -17.25 -30.36
CA VAL A 108 -25.43 -17.09 -29.66
C VAL A 108 -26.40 -16.36 -30.57
N ASP A 109 -27.57 -16.96 -30.80
CA ASP A 109 -28.64 -16.32 -31.55
C ASP A 109 -29.32 -15.24 -30.71
N TRP A 110 -29.92 -14.28 -31.41
CA TRP A 110 -30.67 -13.21 -30.78
C TRP A 110 -31.97 -12.96 -31.55
N THR A 111 -32.96 -12.43 -30.86
CA THR A 111 -34.24 -11.98 -31.41
C THR A 111 -34.48 -10.52 -31.03
N LEU A 112 -35.40 -9.87 -31.73
CA LEU A 112 -35.90 -8.57 -31.27
C LEU A 112 -36.69 -8.77 -29.98
N ALA A 113 -36.45 -7.90 -28.99
CA ALA A 113 -37.21 -7.88 -27.76
C ALA A 113 -38.62 -7.33 -27.98
N ASP A 114 -39.48 -7.38 -26.94
CA ASP A 114 -40.79 -6.73 -26.99
C ASP A 114 -40.64 -5.26 -27.40
N ARG A 115 -41.48 -4.81 -28.35
CA ARG A 115 -41.48 -3.44 -28.87
C ARG A 115 -41.70 -2.39 -27.80
N ARG A 116 -42.35 -2.72 -26.67
CA ARG A 116 -42.51 -1.81 -25.52
C ARG A 116 -41.18 -1.45 -24.82
N LEU A 117 -40.14 -2.27 -25.03
CA LEU A 117 -38.82 -2.07 -24.43
C LEU A 117 -37.89 -1.24 -25.31
N ALA A 118 -38.28 -1.00 -26.57
CA ALA A 118 -37.51 -0.30 -27.59
C ALA A 118 -38.18 1.04 -27.98
N ASP A 119 -37.44 1.89 -28.68
CA ASP A 119 -38.02 3.12 -29.23
C ASP A 119 -38.95 2.82 -30.43
N HIS A 120 -39.75 3.82 -30.80
CA HIS A 120 -40.63 3.74 -31.95
C HIS A 120 -39.82 3.42 -33.22
N PRO A 121 -40.27 2.47 -34.09
CA PRO A 121 -39.52 2.05 -35.27
C PRO A 121 -39.06 3.19 -36.20
N TYR A 122 -39.84 4.27 -36.32
CA TYR A 122 -39.46 5.45 -37.11
C TYR A 122 -38.29 6.26 -36.53
N ASN A 123 -38.01 6.12 -35.23
CA ASN A 123 -36.86 6.74 -34.57
C ASN A 123 -35.59 5.89 -34.68
N ILE A 124 -35.71 4.63 -35.11
CA ILE A 124 -34.61 3.68 -35.20
C ILE A 124 -33.99 3.75 -36.61
N PRO A 125 -32.70 4.11 -36.75
CA PRO A 125 -32.06 4.20 -38.07
C PRO A 125 -32.08 2.87 -38.84
N PRO A 126 -32.23 2.89 -40.18
CA PRO A 126 -32.07 1.68 -41.00
C PRO A 126 -30.64 1.10 -40.85
N GLY A 127 -30.52 -0.22 -40.68
CA GLY A 127 -29.22 -0.89 -40.46
C GLY A 127 -28.77 -0.97 -39.00
N THR A 128 -29.63 -0.63 -38.03
CA THR A 128 -29.31 -0.63 -36.58
C THR A 128 -29.13 -2.03 -35.97
N VAL A 129 -29.47 -3.07 -36.72
CA VAL A 129 -29.54 -4.42 -36.20
C VAL A 129 -28.15 -5.05 -36.14
N LEU A 130 -27.78 -5.63 -34.99
CA LEU A 130 -26.59 -6.50 -34.88
C LEU A 130 -26.61 -7.51 -36.04
N PRO A 131 -25.48 -7.75 -36.74
CA PRO A 131 -25.47 -8.78 -37.78
C PRO A 131 -25.97 -10.10 -37.22
N ARG A 132 -26.90 -10.76 -37.94
CA ARG A 132 -27.28 -12.14 -37.58
C ARG A 132 -26.05 -13.03 -37.66
N PRO A 133 -25.86 -13.99 -36.73
CA PRO A 133 -24.80 -14.99 -36.87
C PRO A 133 -24.88 -15.66 -38.24
N ARG A 134 -23.73 -15.90 -38.89
CA ARG A 134 -23.70 -16.59 -40.18
C ARG A 134 -24.29 -17.99 -39.98
N ALA A 135 -25.33 -18.33 -40.73
CA ALA A 135 -25.90 -19.67 -40.70
C ALA A 135 -24.91 -20.67 -41.32
N GLY A 136 -23.97 -21.16 -40.51
CA GLY A 136 -23.01 -22.19 -40.92
C GLY A 136 -23.67 -23.57 -40.94
N GLY A 137 -24.34 -23.90 -42.04
CA GLY A 137 -24.59 -25.29 -42.41
C GLY A 137 -23.25 -25.95 -42.76
N VAL A 138 -22.78 -26.87 -41.92
CA VAL A 138 -21.67 -27.77 -42.27
C VAL A 138 -22.27 -29.15 -42.50
N THR A 139 -22.69 -29.41 -43.74
CA THR A 139 -22.70 -30.76 -44.29
C THR A 139 -21.29 -31.07 -44.80
N PRO A 140 -20.62 -32.12 -44.31
CA PRO A 140 -19.33 -32.52 -44.87
C PRO A 140 -19.53 -33.06 -46.29
N GLY A 141 -18.88 -32.45 -47.29
CA GLY A 141 -18.66 -33.10 -48.60
C GLY A 141 -19.21 -32.41 -49.85
N THR A 142 -19.61 -31.14 -49.82
CA THR A 142 -19.95 -30.41 -51.07
C THR A 142 -19.19 -29.08 -51.12
N PRO A 143 -18.45 -28.78 -52.20
CA PRO A 143 -17.84 -27.46 -52.38
C PRO A 143 -18.96 -26.41 -52.50
N ASP A 144 -18.94 -25.41 -51.63
CA ASP A 144 -19.80 -24.23 -51.69
C ASP A 144 -19.40 -23.38 -52.92
N PRO A 145 -20.32 -23.04 -53.86
CA PRO A 145 -20.00 -22.26 -55.08
C PRO A 145 -19.70 -20.77 -54.82
N GLY A 146 -19.39 -20.38 -53.58
CA GLY A 146 -19.25 -18.98 -53.14
C GLY A 146 -17.85 -18.49 -52.79
N THR A 147 -16.76 -19.20 -53.14
CA THR A 147 -15.40 -18.64 -52.96
C THR A 147 -15.20 -17.44 -53.89
N PRO A 148 -14.98 -16.21 -53.39
CA PRO A 148 -14.70 -15.07 -54.24
C PRO A 148 -13.32 -15.24 -54.86
N GLN A 149 -13.26 -15.27 -56.19
CA GLN A 149 -12.00 -15.15 -56.91
C GLN A 149 -11.48 -13.70 -56.74
N PRO A 150 -10.19 -13.47 -56.44
CA PRO A 150 -9.69 -12.12 -56.24
C PRO A 150 -9.79 -11.33 -57.54
N GLY A 151 -10.68 -10.33 -57.63
CA GLY A 151 -10.66 -9.37 -58.73
C GLY A 151 -11.99 -8.86 -59.30
N THR A 152 -13.16 -9.25 -58.79
CA THR A 152 -14.45 -8.71 -59.29
C THR A 152 -15.26 -8.06 -58.16
N PRO A 153 -15.63 -6.77 -58.26
CA PRO A 153 -16.50 -6.12 -57.28
C PRO A 153 -17.93 -6.69 -57.37
N ASP A 154 -18.47 -7.14 -56.24
CA ASP A 154 -19.88 -7.50 -56.09
C ASP A 154 -20.75 -6.21 -56.14
N PRO A 155 -21.68 -6.07 -57.10
CA PRO A 155 -22.52 -4.89 -57.25
C PRO A 155 -23.58 -4.72 -56.14
N ALA A 156 -23.71 -5.68 -55.21
CA ALA A 156 -24.60 -5.59 -54.04
C ALA A 156 -23.88 -5.35 -52.71
N ALA A 157 -22.54 -5.23 -52.71
CA ALA A 157 -21.80 -4.84 -51.51
C ALA A 157 -21.96 -3.32 -51.29
N PRO A 158 -22.45 -2.87 -50.12
CA PRO A 158 -22.47 -1.44 -49.81
C PRO A 158 -21.04 -0.88 -49.87
N ASP A 159 -20.91 0.29 -50.47
CA ASP A 159 -19.67 1.03 -50.67
C ASP A 159 -18.85 1.08 -49.35
N PRO A 160 -17.61 0.55 -49.31
CA PRO A 160 -16.77 0.60 -48.12
C PRO A 160 -16.43 2.04 -47.69
N ALA A 161 -16.63 3.04 -48.56
CA ALA A 161 -16.45 4.46 -48.24
C ALA A 161 -17.67 5.09 -47.50
N ALA A 162 -18.73 4.32 -47.28
CA ALA A 162 -19.94 4.77 -46.59
C ALA A 162 -20.36 3.77 -45.50
N ALA A 163 -19.47 3.47 -44.55
CA ALA A 163 -19.89 2.79 -43.33
C ALA A 163 -20.72 3.76 -42.46
N PRO A 164 -22.04 3.54 -42.26
CA PRO A 164 -22.83 4.44 -41.42
C PRO A 164 -22.28 4.48 -39.98
N PRO A 165 -22.45 5.61 -39.27
CA PRO A 165 -22.17 5.68 -37.84
C PRO A 165 -22.89 4.53 -37.13
N GLY A 166 -22.18 3.82 -36.25
CA GLY A 166 -22.70 2.61 -35.64
C GLY A 166 -24.00 2.87 -34.86
N PRO A 167 -24.94 1.92 -34.84
CA PRO A 167 -26.24 2.10 -34.20
C PRO A 167 -26.24 2.07 -32.66
N ARG A 168 -27.33 2.57 -32.06
CA ARG A 168 -27.65 2.36 -30.64
C ARG A 168 -28.35 1.00 -30.47
N VAL A 169 -27.77 0.11 -29.68
CA VAL A 169 -28.31 -1.24 -29.45
C VAL A 169 -28.28 -1.58 -27.97
N VAL A 170 -29.39 -2.11 -27.46
CA VAL A 170 -29.47 -2.71 -26.14
C VAL A 170 -29.51 -4.23 -26.28
N VAL A 171 -28.58 -4.91 -25.63
CA VAL A 171 -28.46 -6.37 -25.62
C VAL A 171 -28.93 -6.90 -24.27
N LEU A 172 -30.09 -7.54 -24.28
CA LEU A 172 -30.69 -8.20 -23.13
C LEU A 172 -30.28 -9.67 -23.08
N GLY A 173 -30.20 -10.21 -21.87
CA GLY A 173 -30.13 -11.66 -21.69
C GLY A 173 -29.84 -12.07 -20.26
N GLU A 174 -30.03 -13.34 -19.99
CA GLU A 174 -29.86 -13.93 -18.65
C GLU A 174 -28.39 -13.98 -18.18
N PRO A 175 -28.13 -14.17 -16.87
CA PRO A 175 -26.77 -14.34 -16.37
C PRO A 175 -26.06 -15.51 -17.05
N GLY A 176 -24.90 -15.27 -17.65
CA GLY A 176 -24.13 -16.30 -18.37
C GLY A 176 -24.52 -16.47 -19.84
N SER A 177 -25.46 -15.69 -20.38
CA SER A 177 -25.85 -15.70 -21.81
C SER A 177 -24.78 -15.23 -22.79
N GLY A 178 -23.64 -14.70 -22.29
CA GLY A 178 -22.53 -14.26 -23.14
C GLY A 178 -22.50 -12.76 -23.46
N LYS A 179 -23.32 -11.92 -22.83
CA LYS A 179 -23.33 -10.44 -23.02
C LYS A 179 -21.94 -9.80 -23.07
N SER A 180 -21.08 -10.05 -22.07
CA SER A 180 -19.73 -9.49 -22.05
C SER A 180 -18.81 -10.06 -23.13
N VAL A 181 -19.05 -11.29 -23.62
CA VAL A 181 -18.32 -11.85 -24.78
C VAL A 181 -18.78 -11.16 -26.06
N LEU A 182 -20.09 -10.92 -26.20
CA LEU A 182 -20.63 -10.16 -27.32
C LEU A 182 -20.11 -8.72 -27.32
N ALA A 183 -20.11 -8.02 -26.18
CA ALA A 183 -19.55 -6.67 -26.06
C ALA A 183 -18.07 -6.62 -26.47
N MET A 184 -17.28 -7.60 -26.05
CA MET A 184 -15.87 -7.70 -26.43
C MET A 184 -15.67 -8.00 -27.92
N ARG A 185 -16.45 -8.93 -28.49
CA ARG A 185 -16.43 -9.20 -29.94
C ARG A 185 -16.82 -7.96 -30.72
N TYR A 186 -17.90 -7.29 -30.32
CA TYR A 186 -18.35 -6.03 -30.91
C TYR A 186 -17.23 -4.98 -30.93
N VAL A 187 -16.50 -4.80 -29.82
CA VAL A 187 -15.34 -3.89 -29.76
C VAL A 187 -14.25 -4.30 -30.75
N LEU A 188 -13.85 -5.58 -30.77
CA LEU A 188 -12.80 -6.08 -31.65
C LEU A 188 -13.18 -5.98 -33.14
N ASP A 189 -14.41 -6.36 -33.48
CA ASP A 189 -14.94 -6.31 -34.85
C ASP A 189 -15.07 -4.85 -35.33
N ARG A 190 -15.54 -3.94 -34.46
CA ARG A 190 -15.59 -2.50 -34.77
C ARG A 190 -14.20 -1.88 -34.89
N LEU A 191 -13.21 -2.33 -34.10
CA LEU A 191 -11.83 -1.89 -34.25
C LEU A 191 -11.16 -2.42 -35.51
N ALA A 192 -11.57 -3.60 -35.99
CA ALA A 192 -11.09 -4.18 -37.24
C ALA A 192 -11.68 -3.46 -38.46
N ALA A 193 -12.93 -3.02 -38.39
CA ALA A 193 -13.63 -2.27 -39.43
C ALA A 193 -13.51 -0.73 -39.30
N ARG A 194 -12.69 -0.22 -38.37
CA ARG A 194 -12.56 1.22 -38.08
C ARG A 194 -11.63 1.89 -39.08
N GLU A 195 -12.07 3.02 -39.64
CA GLU A 195 -11.22 3.95 -40.40
C GLU A 195 -10.34 4.82 -39.49
N GLU A 196 -9.19 5.26 -39.99
CA GLU A 196 -8.29 6.16 -39.28
C GLU A 196 -9.01 7.45 -38.86
N GLY A 197 -8.81 7.87 -37.61
CA GLY A 197 -9.49 9.04 -37.04
C GLY A 197 -10.96 8.83 -36.65
N GLY A 198 -11.57 7.68 -36.96
CA GLY A 198 -12.94 7.34 -36.55
C GLY A 198 -13.09 7.11 -35.03
N PRO A 199 -14.33 7.01 -34.52
CA PRO A 199 -14.58 6.82 -33.09
C PRO A 199 -14.07 5.46 -32.59
N VAL A 200 -13.48 5.43 -31.40
CA VAL A 200 -12.92 4.21 -30.80
C VAL A 200 -13.94 3.56 -29.87
N PRO A 201 -14.33 2.29 -30.09
CA PRO A 201 -15.27 1.59 -29.21
C PRO A 201 -14.56 1.18 -27.91
N VAL A 202 -15.12 1.56 -26.75
CA VAL A 202 -14.50 1.29 -25.44
C VAL A 202 -15.52 0.70 -24.47
N ILE A 203 -15.18 -0.41 -23.82
CA ILE A 203 -16.05 -1.03 -22.81
C ILE A 203 -15.92 -0.31 -21.47
N PHE A 204 -17.05 0.14 -20.94
CA PHE A 204 -17.18 0.78 -19.65
C PHE A 204 -18.08 -0.05 -18.72
N PRO A 205 -17.57 -0.51 -17.55
CA PRO A 205 -18.38 -1.23 -16.57
C PRO A 205 -19.31 -0.27 -15.82
N LEU A 206 -20.62 -0.43 -16.02
CA LEU A 206 -21.63 0.54 -15.60
C LEU A 206 -21.79 0.63 -14.08
N ALA A 207 -21.47 -0.42 -13.33
CA ALA A 207 -21.54 -0.45 -11.86
C ALA A 207 -20.78 0.69 -11.15
N SER A 208 -19.78 1.29 -11.81
CA SER A 208 -19.01 2.38 -11.23
C SER A 208 -19.62 3.78 -11.44
N TRP A 209 -20.67 3.89 -12.25
CA TRP A 209 -21.38 5.13 -12.49
C TRP A 209 -22.46 5.36 -11.43
N ASP A 210 -22.51 6.59 -10.88
CA ASP A 210 -23.60 7.04 -10.02
C ASP A 210 -24.38 8.15 -10.76
N PRO A 211 -25.49 7.79 -11.47
CA PRO A 211 -26.29 8.72 -12.27
C PRO A 211 -26.88 9.88 -11.46
N LEU A 212 -27.01 9.72 -10.14
CA LEU A 212 -27.56 10.75 -9.25
C LEU A 212 -26.51 11.80 -8.87
N ARG A 213 -25.22 11.54 -9.08
CA ARG A 213 -24.13 12.40 -8.60
C ARG A 213 -23.19 12.90 -9.69
N ALA A 214 -23.07 12.19 -10.80
CA ALA A 214 -22.15 12.51 -11.89
C ALA A 214 -22.82 12.40 -13.26
N SER A 215 -22.52 13.34 -14.16
CA SER A 215 -22.95 13.27 -15.56
C SER A 215 -22.30 12.08 -16.26
N LEU A 216 -22.94 11.56 -17.31
CA LEU A 216 -22.41 10.46 -18.11
C LEU A 216 -21.12 10.88 -18.81
N ARG A 217 -21.07 12.06 -19.45
CA ARG A 217 -19.85 12.54 -20.14
C ARG A 217 -18.69 12.78 -19.17
N ASP A 218 -18.95 13.28 -17.95
CA ASP A 218 -17.90 13.43 -16.94
C ASP A 218 -17.43 12.07 -16.46
N TRP A 219 -18.34 11.14 -16.21
CA TRP A 219 -17.97 9.78 -15.81
C TRP A 219 -17.19 9.07 -16.92
N LEU A 220 -17.63 9.11 -18.18
CA LEU A 220 -16.91 8.56 -19.33
C LEU A 220 -15.53 9.20 -19.48
N ALA A 221 -15.42 10.52 -19.38
CA ALA A 221 -14.12 11.20 -19.51
C ALA A 221 -13.19 10.86 -18.33
N VAL A 222 -13.71 10.83 -17.10
CA VAL A 222 -12.96 10.43 -15.91
C VAL A 222 -12.54 8.96 -16.03
N ARG A 223 -13.44 8.09 -16.51
CA ARG A 223 -13.24 6.65 -16.65
C ARG A 223 -12.29 6.33 -17.81
N LEU A 224 -12.35 7.06 -18.91
CA LEU A 224 -11.44 6.94 -20.05
C LEU A 224 -10.05 7.50 -19.71
N ALA A 225 -9.98 8.67 -19.05
CA ALA A 225 -8.72 9.19 -18.51
C ALA A 225 -8.12 8.25 -17.45
N ALA A 226 -9.00 7.56 -16.73
CA ALA A 226 -8.65 6.53 -15.77
C ALA A 226 -8.03 5.32 -16.46
N ASP A 227 -8.79 4.63 -17.31
CA ASP A 227 -8.41 3.38 -17.95
C ASP A 227 -7.28 3.58 -18.97
N TYR A 228 -7.18 4.75 -19.61
CA TYR A 228 -6.19 5.11 -20.62
C TYR A 228 -5.47 6.41 -20.26
N ARG A 229 -4.53 6.32 -19.31
CA ARG A 229 -3.84 7.46 -18.67
C ARG A 229 -3.15 8.47 -19.61
N PRO A 230 -2.65 8.15 -20.83
CA PRO A 230 -2.23 9.19 -21.78
C PRO A 230 -3.31 10.23 -22.07
N LEU A 231 -4.59 9.85 -21.96
CA LEU A 231 -5.73 10.74 -22.18
C LEU A 231 -6.07 11.60 -20.95
N ALA A 232 -5.51 11.31 -19.77
CA ALA A 232 -5.60 12.21 -18.61
C ALA A 232 -4.78 13.51 -18.77
N ALA A 233 -3.95 13.54 -19.82
CA ALA A 233 -3.33 14.73 -20.38
C ALA A 233 -4.25 15.95 -20.37
N GLN A 234 -3.82 17.12 -19.92
CA GLN A 234 -4.54 18.38 -20.17
C GLN A 234 -4.39 18.78 -21.63
N ALA A 235 -5.49 18.78 -22.39
CA ALA A 235 -5.49 19.33 -23.75
C ALA A 235 -5.53 20.86 -23.70
N ASP A 236 -6.33 21.43 -22.80
CA ASP A 236 -6.44 22.87 -22.50
C ASP A 236 -6.38 23.11 -20.98
N ASP A 237 -6.31 24.38 -20.53
CA ASP A 237 -6.26 24.78 -19.10
C ASP A 237 -7.43 24.28 -18.23
N ARG A 238 -8.49 23.73 -18.84
CA ARG A 238 -9.71 23.26 -18.17
C ARG A 238 -10.14 21.83 -18.51
N ARG A 239 -9.60 21.19 -19.55
CA ARG A 239 -10.11 19.90 -20.07
C ARG A 239 -8.98 18.90 -20.31
N THR A 240 -9.23 17.64 -19.96
CA THR A 240 -8.34 16.54 -20.33
C THR A 240 -8.53 16.15 -21.79
N LEU A 241 -7.53 15.50 -22.39
CA LEU A 241 -7.62 14.95 -23.73
C LEU A 241 -8.73 13.89 -23.80
N ALA A 242 -8.92 13.09 -22.75
CA ALA A 242 -10.06 12.19 -22.61
C ALA A 242 -11.39 12.94 -22.68
N ARG A 243 -11.48 14.08 -21.98
CA ARG A 243 -12.68 14.92 -22.02
C ARG A 243 -12.91 15.49 -23.42
N VAL A 244 -11.85 15.93 -24.10
CA VAL A 244 -11.91 16.39 -25.49
C VAL A 244 -12.36 15.26 -26.42
N LEU A 245 -11.84 14.04 -26.28
CA LEU A 245 -12.25 12.90 -27.12
C LEU A 245 -13.72 12.52 -26.90
N VAL A 246 -14.19 12.53 -25.65
CA VAL A 246 -15.60 12.28 -25.31
C VAL A 246 -16.50 13.41 -25.84
N ASP A 247 -16.12 14.67 -25.63
CA ASP A 247 -16.90 15.84 -26.10
C ASP A 247 -17.00 15.90 -27.63
N MET A 248 -15.97 15.42 -28.34
CA MET A 248 -15.92 15.38 -29.81
C MET A 248 -16.57 14.12 -30.42
N GLY A 249 -17.15 13.22 -29.62
CA GLY A 249 -17.77 12.00 -30.11
C GLY A 249 -16.79 10.97 -30.69
N LEU A 250 -15.49 11.07 -30.38
CA LEU A 250 -14.45 10.15 -30.86
C LEU A 250 -14.34 8.87 -30.01
N VAL A 251 -15.27 8.67 -29.07
CA VAL A 251 -15.36 7.50 -28.21
C VAL A 251 -16.76 6.92 -28.37
N ALA A 252 -16.84 5.68 -28.81
CA ALA A 252 -18.10 4.94 -28.91
C ALA A 252 -18.28 4.09 -27.64
N PRO A 253 -19.13 4.50 -26.68
CA PRO A 253 -19.28 3.78 -25.43
C PRO A 253 -19.94 2.41 -25.61
N VAL A 254 -19.34 1.38 -25.00
CA VAL A 254 -19.94 0.07 -24.80
C VAL A 254 -20.19 -0.11 -23.31
N LEU A 255 -21.42 0.08 -22.86
CA LEU A 255 -21.85 0.11 -21.46
C LEU A 255 -22.21 -1.30 -21.00
N ASP A 256 -21.29 -1.98 -20.30
CA ASP A 256 -21.49 -3.37 -19.84
C ASP A 256 -22.05 -3.39 -18.40
N GLY A 257 -23.20 -4.06 -18.20
CA GLY A 257 -23.77 -4.35 -16.88
C GLY A 257 -24.71 -3.27 -16.32
N PHE A 258 -25.72 -2.84 -17.10
CA PHE A 258 -26.73 -1.89 -16.60
C PHE A 258 -27.52 -2.42 -15.39
N ASP A 259 -27.73 -3.73 -15.31
CA ASP A 259 -28.40 -4.37 -14.17
C ASP A 259 -27.64 -4.20 -12.84
N GLU A 260 -26.34 -3.91 -12.89
CA GLU A 260 -25.48 -3.68 -11.72
C GLU A 260 -25.73 -2.30 -11.07
N LEU A 261 -26.46 -1.40 -11.73
CA LEU A 261 -26.88 -0.13 -11.13
C LEU A 261 -27.96 -0.34 -10.06
N PRO A 262 -27.94 0.42 -8.95
CA PRO A 262 -29.02 0.42 -7.98
C PRO A 262 -30.37 0.72 -8.63
N ARG A 263 -31.43 -0.02 -8.28
CA ARG A 263 -32.77 0.12 -8.90
C ARG A 263 -33.22 1.58 -8.98
N ALA A 264 -33.11 2.32 -7.87
CA ALA A 264 -33.49 3.74 -7.78
C ALA A 264 -32.72 4.67 -8.74
N ALA A 265 -31.58 4.25 -9.30
CA ALA A 265 -30.77 5.04 -10.22
C ALA A 265 -31.02 4.70 -11.70
N ARG A 266 -31.68 3.58 -12.03
CA ARG A 266 -31.78 3.05 -13.41
C ARG A 266 -32.60 3.94 -14.34
N ALA A 267 -33.79 4.39 -13.93
CA ALA A 267 -34.59 5.32 -14.74
C ALA A 267 -33.86 6.65 -14.99
N THR A 268 -33.13 7.15 -13.98
CA THR A 268 -32.30 8.36 -14.14
C THR A 268 -31.11 8.11 -15.05
N ALA A 269 -30.54 6.91 -15.04
CA ALA A 269 -29.46 6.52 -15.95
C ALA A 269 -29.92 6.60 -17.41
N VAL A 270 -31.08 6.01 -17.76
CA VAL A 270 -31.62 6.08 -19.13
C VAL A 270 -31.85 7.53 -19.56
N ARG A 271 -32.51 8.35 -18.73
CA ARG A 271 -32.72 9.78 -19.01
C ARG A 271 -31.40 10.54 -19.24
N ARG A 272 -30.37 10.25 -18.43
CA ARG A 272 -29.04 10.86 -18.57
C ARG A 272 -28.35 10.41 -19.85
N ILE A 273 -28.47 9.15 -20.24
CA ILE A 273 -27.92 8.65 -21.50
C ILE A 273 -28.59 9.34 -22.70
N ASN A 274 -29.93 9.43 -22.71
CA ASN A 274 -30.68 10.13 -23.77
C ASN A 274 -30.31 11.62 -23.85
N ALA A 275 -30.18 12.29 -22.71
CA ALA A 275 -29.90 13.73 -22.66
C ALA A 275 -28.44 14.10 -23.00
N GLU A 276 -27.48 13.20 -22.73
CA GLU A 276 -26.06 13.52 -22.84
C GLU A 276 -25.37 12.91 -24.08
N LEU A 277 -25.91 11.87 -24.71
CA LEU A 277 -25.35 11.34 -25.96
C LEU A 277 -26.13 11.86 -27.16
N ASP A 278 -25.41 12.29 -28.20
CA ASP A 278 -26.04 12.80 -29.43
C ASP A 278 -26.89 11.69 -30.07
N PRO A 279 -28.09 11.96 -30.60
CA PRO A 279 -29.06 10.94 -31.03
C PRO A 279 -28.52 9.88 -32.01
N GLY A 280 -27.54 10.24 -32.85
CA GLY A 280 -26.87 9.32 -33.79
C GLY A 280 -25.55 8.72 -33.31
N ALA A 281 -25.15 8.94 -32.05
CA ALA A 281 -23.89 8.41 -31.53
C ALA A 281 -23.99 6.88 -31.28
N PRO A 282 -22.97 6.09 -31.69
CA PRO A 282 -22.95 4.65 -31.46
C PRO A 282 -22.91 4.31 -29.97
N LEU A 283 -23.74 3.36 -29.56
CA LEU A 283 -23.83 2.89 -28.19
C LEU A 283 -24.23 1.41 -28.18
N LEU A 284 -23.48 0.58 -27.48
CA LEU A 284 -23.94 -0.76 -27.11
C LEU A 284 -24.13 -0.81 -25.60
N LEU A 285 -25.31 -1.21 -25.13
CA LEU A 285 -25.61 -1.36 -23.71
C LEU A 285 -25.99 -2.80 -23.43
N THR A 286 -25.43 -3.41 -22.38
CA THR A 286 -25.83 -4.76 -21.94
C THR A 286 -26.62 -4.70 -20.64
N SER A 287 -27.67 -5.52 -20.54
CA SER A 287 -28.51 -5.60 -19.34
C SER A 287 -29.13 -6.99 -19.18
N ARG A 288 -29.67 -7.28 -18.00
CA ARG A 288 -30.72 -8.30 -17.84
C ARG A 288 -32.06 -7.74 -18.29
N GLY A 289 -32.96 -8.61 -18.74
CA GLY A 289 -34.27 -8.22 -19.25
C GLY A 289 -35.16 -7.58 -18.19
N ASP A 290 -35.24 -8.18 -17.00
CA ASP A 290 -36.00 -7.68 -15.85
C ASP A 290 -35.57 -6.28 -15.40
N ALA A 291 -34.26 -6.05 -15.32
CA ALA A 291 -33.70 -4.78 -14.92
C ALA A 291 -33.93 -3.68 -15.96
N TRP A 292 -33.95 -4.04 -17.25
CA TRP A 292 -34.24 -3.11 -18.35
C TRP A 292 -35.72 -2.76 -18.41
N ALA A 293 -36.60 -3.76 -18.35
CA ALA A 293 -38.04 -3.56 -18.34
C ALA A 293 -38.49 -2.63 -17.21
N ALA A 294 -38.00 -2.89 -15.98
CA ALA A 294 -38.29 -2.00 -14.85
C ALA A 294 -37.78 -0.56 -15.07
N ALA A 295 -36.64 -0.39 -15.73
CA ALA A 295 -36.09 0.94 -16.00
C ALA A 295 -36.88 1.73 -17.05
N VAL A 296 -37.43 1.03 -18.05
CA VAL A 296 -38.32 1.60 -19.08
C VAL A 296 -39.69 1.92 -18.48
N GLU A 297 -40.26 1.01 -17.69
CA GLU A 297 -41.55 1.22 -17.00
C GLU A 297 -41.52 2.38 -16.00
N GLU A 298 -40.46 2.48 -15.19
CA GLU A 298 -40.27 3.56 -14.21
C GLU A 298 -39.73 4.86 -14.84
N GLY A 299 -39.38 4.83 -16.14
CA GLY A 299 -38.58 5.86 -16.80
C GLY A 299 -39.02 6.13 -18.24
N ASP A 300 -38.10 5.90 -19.17
CA ASP A 300 -38.25 6.15 -20.60
C ASP A 300 -37.48 5.08 -21.38
N VAL A 301 -37.76 4.92 -22.67
CA VAL A 301 -36.97 4.07 -23.57
C VAL A 301 -35.65 4.76 -23.94
N LEU A 302 -34.67 4.00 -24.42
CA LEU A 302 -33.43 4.56 -24.95
C LEU A 302 -33.67 5.05 -26.39
N THR A 303 -33.62 6.36 -26.59
CA THR A 303 -33.98 6.98 -27.88
C THR A 303 -33.08 6.48 -29.01
N GLY A 304 -33.70 6.09 -30.12
CA GLY A 304 -33.07 5.56 -31.33
C GLY A 304 -32.45 4.18 -31.18
N ALA A 305 -32.72 3.46 -30.08
CA ALA A 305 -32.12 2.16 -29.82
C ALA A 305 -33.02 0.99 -30.20
N GLU A 306 -32.44 0.03 -30.93
CA GLU A 306 -33.05 -1.30 -31.10
C GLU A 306 -32.69 -2.18 -29.89
N VAL A 307 -33.64 -2.96 -29.41
CA VAL A 307 -33.44 -3.87 -28.28
C VAL A 307 -33.48 -5.29 -28.77
N VAL A 308 -32.39 -6.02 -28.54
CA VAL A 308 -32.27 -7.44 -28.87
C VAL A 308 -32.15 -8.26 -27.61
N GLU A 309 -32.68 -9.47 -27.65
CA GLU A 309 -32.60 -10.44 -26.56
C GLU A 309 -31.81 -11.67 -27.01
N LEU A 310 -30.77 -12.02 -26.26
CA LEU A 310 -29.97 -13.22 -26.47
C LEU A 310 -30.78 -14.45 -26.12
N ARG A 311 -30.93 -15.36 -27.09
CA ARG A 311 -31.64 -16.61 -26.89
C ARG A 311 -30.78 -17.62 -26.12
N PRO A 312 -31.41 -18.53 -25.36
CA PRO A 312 -30.74 -19.71 -24.87
C PRO A 312 -30.06 -20.46 -26.03
N LEU A 313 -28.88 -21.00 -25.77
CA LEU A 313 -28.11 -21.77 -26.75
C LEU A 313 -28.83 -23.08 -27.06
N ASP A 314 -28.94 -23.38 -28.36
CA ASP A 314 -29.45 -24.66 -28.81
C ASP A 314 -28.47 -25.81 -28.47
N LEU A 315 -29.03 -26.96 -28.09
CA LEU A 315 -28.25 -28.12 -27.65
C LEU A 315 -27.37 -28.67 -28.77
N VAL A 316 -27.79 -28.60 -30.03
CA VAL A 316 -26.97 -29.05 -31.17
C VAL A 316 -25.73 -28.18 -31.29
N ARG A 317 -25.88 -26.85 -31.21
CA ARG A 317 -24.73 -25.92 -31.24
C ARG A 317 -23.80 -26.12 -30.04
N ALA A 318 -24.36 -26.31 -28.85
CA ALA A 318 -23.58 -26.65 -27.66
C ALA A 318 -22.78 -27.94 -27.87
N GLY A 319 -23.41 -28.97 -28.43
CA GLY A 319 -22.79 -30.25 -28.73
C GLY A 319 -21.64 -30.12 -29.74
N VAL A 320 -21.88 -29.46 -30.87
CA VAL A 320 -20.85 -29.21 -31.89
C VAL A 320 -19.65 -28.48 -31.29
N HIS A 321 -19.87 -27.48 -30.43
CA HIS A 321 -18.78 -26.77 -29.78
C HIS A 321 -17.99 -27.65 -28.80
N LEU A 322 -18.68 -28.48 -28.01
CA LEU A 322 -18.02 -29.41 -27.07
C LEU A 322 -17.23 -30.50 -27.79
N GLU A 323 -17.74 -31.04 -28.92
CA GLU A 323 -16.99 -32.00 -29.74
C GLU A 323 -15.76 -31.37 -30.39
N ARG A 324 -15.89 -30.18 -30.99
CA ARG A 324 -14.74 -29.47 -31.59
C ARG A 324 -13.67 -29.09 -30.56
N SER A 325 -14.07 -28.90 -29.31
CA SER A 325 -13.16 -28.51 -28.23
C SER A 325 -12.54 -29.70 -27.49
N ALA A 326 -13.02 -30.92 -27.72
CA ALA A 326 -12.55 -32.11 -27.04
C ALA A 326 -11.53 -32.87 -27.89
N ARG A 327 -10.58 -33.53 -27.22
CA ARG A 327 -9.58 -34.36 -27.90
C ARG A 327 -10.27 -35.53 -28.64
N PRO A 328 -9.99 -35.75 -29.94
CA PRO A 328 -10.43 -36.95 -30.66
C PRO A 328 -9.86 -38.22 -30.03
N LEU A 329 -10.70 -39.23 -29.79
CA LEU A 329 -10.33 -40.51 -29.18
C LEU A 329 -10.26 -41.67 -30.17
N ARG A 330 -11.16 -41.71 -31.17
CA ARG A 330 -11.19 -42.72 -32.25
C ARG A 330 -11.76 -42.12 -33.53
N VAL A 331 -11.22 -42.51 -34.68
CA VAL A 331 -11.82 -42.25 -36.00
C VAL A 331 -12.62 -43.49 -36.37
N THR A 332 -13.93 -43.35 -36.65
CA THR A 332 -14.75 -44.45 -37.17
C THR A 332 -14.46 -44.71 -38.64
N ALA A 333 -14.95 -45.84 -39.16
CA ALA A 333 -14.90 -46.15 -40.59
C ALA A 333 -15.56 -45.05 -41.46
N ASP A 334 -16.48 -44.26 -40.89
CA ASP A 334 -17.19 -43.15 -41.54
C ASP A 334 -16.40 -41.82 -41.55
N GLY A 335 -15.18 -41.80 -41.02
CA GLY A 335 -14.30 -40.62 -41.03
C GLY A 335 -14.63 -39.52 -40.00
N VAL A 336 -15.63 -39.72 -39.14
CA VAL A 336 -16.01 -38.73 -38.10
C VAL A 336 -15.22 -38.99 -36.80
N PRO A 337 -14.48 -38.00 -36.26
CA PRO A 337 -13.76 -38.16 -35.01
C PRO A 337 -14.71 -38.20 -33.80
N HIS A 338 -14.69 -39.31 -33.04
CA HIS A 338 -15.42 -39.43 -31.77
C HIS A 338 -14.65 -38.81 -30.61
N THR A 339 -15.36 -38.19 -29.67
CA THR A 339 -14.80 -37.57 -28.46
C THR A 339 -15.43 -38.14 -27.18
N VAL A 340 -14.95 -37.71 -26.01
CA VAL A 340 -15.56 -38.04 -24.70
C VAL A 340 -17.03 -37.57 -24.60
N TRP A 341 -17.41 -36.55 -25.36
CA TRP A 341 -18.76 -35.99 -25.33
C TRP A 341 -19.75 -36.72 -26.23
N THR A 342 -19.29 -37.41 -27.28
CA THR A 342 -20.15 -38.03 -28.30
C THR A 342 -21.21 -38.99 -27.70
N PRO A 343 -20.89 -39.89 -26.73
CA PRO A 343 -21.91 -40.74 -26.10
C PRO A 343 -22.95 -39.94 -25.28
N VAL A 344 -22.50 -38.87 -24.62
CA VAL A 344 -23.36 -38.03 -23.78
C VAL A 344 -24.30 -37.20 -24.65
N LEU A 345 -23.79 -36.58 -25.70
CA LEU A 345 -24.58 -35.76 -26.63
C LEU A 345 -25.63 -36.60 -27.36
N ARG A 346 -25.30 -37.83 -27.77
CA ARG A 346 -26.29 -38.77 -28.32
C ARG A 346 -27.41 -39.05 -27.31
N LYS A 347 -27.07 -39.24 -26.04
CA LYS A 347 -28.08 -39.48 -25.01
C LYS A 347 -28.94 -38.25 -24.73
N LEU A 348 -28.36 -37.04 -24.76
CA LEU A 348 -29.13 -35.80 -24.60
C LEU A 348 -30.05 -35.52 -25.78
N ALA A 349 -29.69 -35.95 -27.00
CA ALA A 349 -30.57 -35.88 -28.17
C ALA A 349 -31.79 -36.81 -28.02
N GLU A 350 -31.61 -38.00 -27.43
CA GLU A 350 -32.72 -38.92 -27.11
C GLU A 350 -33.58 -38.45 -25.91
N ARG A 351 -32.95 -37.76 -24.95
CA ARG A 351 -33.53 -37.38 -23.64
C ARG A 351 -33.26 -35.91 -23.33
N PRO A 352 -33.94 -34.96 -24.02
CA PRO A 352 -33.76 -33.52 -23.78
C PRO A 352 -34.36 -33.04 -22.46
N ASP A 353 -35.14 -33.89 -21.77
CA ASP A 353 -35.72 -33.66 -20.45
C ASP A 353 -34.69 -33.63 -19.31
N LEU A 354 -33.49 -34.18 -19.54
CA LEU A 354 -32.47 -34.30 -18.51
C LEU A 354 -31.97 -32.92 -18.03
N PRO A 355 -31.68 -32.75 -16.72
CA PRO A 355 -31.16 -31.49 -16.18
C PRO A 355 -29.89 -30.98 -16.86
N LEU A 356 -29.05 -31.90 -17.36
CA LEU A 356 -27.85 -31.57 -18.13
C LEU A 356 -28.16 -30.86 -19.46
N ALA A 357 -29.21 -31.28 -20.18
CA ALA A 357 -29.61 -30.65 -21.44
C ALA A 357 -30.04 -29.19 -21.19
N GLN A 358 -30.80 -28.95 -20.12
CA GLN A 358 -31.23 -27.61 -19.72
C GLN A 358 -30.05 -26.74 -19.25
N ALA A 359 -29.10 -27.30 -18.49
CA ALA A 359 -27.91 -26.56 -18.05
C ALA A 359 -27.04 -26.10 -19.23
N LEU A 360 -26.86 -26.95 -20.26
CA LEU A 360 -26.04 -26.67 -21.44
C LEU A 360 -26.66 -25.66 -22.42
N THR A 361 -27.86 -25.14 -22.14
CA THR A 361 -28.44 -24.01 -22.89
C THR A 361 -27.79 -22.67 -22.53
N THR A 362 -26.98 -22.61 -21.47
CA THR A 362 -26.27 -21.39 -21.09
C THR A 362 -24.81 -21.45 -21.57
N PRO A 363 -24.32 -20.47 -22.36
CA PRO A 363 -22.93 -20.44 -22.83
C PRO A 363 -21.88 -20.55 -21.71
N LEU A 364 -22.17 -19.99 -20.52
CA LEU A 364 -21.33 -20.18 -19.34
C LEU A 364 -21.16 -21.67 -18.99
N MET A 365 -22.25 -22.44 -18.94
CA MET A 365 -22.19 -23.87 -18.56
C MET A 365 -21.46 -24.70 -19.62
N VAL A 366 -21.63 -24.38 -20.91
CA VAL A 366 -20.85 -25.00 -21.98
C VAL A 366 -19.35 -24.70 -21.83
N ALA A 367 -18.99 -23.44 -21.51
CA ALA A 367 -17.59 -23.07 -21.28
C ALA A 367 -16.99 -23.77 -20.04
N LEU A 368 -17.76 -23.91 -18.96
CA LEU A 368 -17.34 -24.65 -17.76
C LEU A 368 -17.19 -26.15 -18.09
N ALA A 369 -18.16 -26.75 -18.76
CA ALA A 369 -18.11 -28.15 -19.19
C ALA A 369 -16.91 -28.42 -20.10
N ARG A 370 -16.61 -27.50 -21.03
CA ARG A 370 -15.41 -27.55 -21.86
C ARG A 370 -14.14 -27.51 -21.01
N THR A 371 -14.05 -26.65 -20.00
CA THR A 371 -12.84 -26.58 -19.16
C THR A 371 -12.68 -27.82 -18.28
N VAL A 372 -13.78 -28.37 -17.77
CA VAL A 372 -13.78 -29.53 -16.86
C VAL A 372 -13.54 -30.86 -17.58
N TYR A 373 -14.02 -31.01 -18.83
CA TYR A 373 -14.01 -32.28 -19.56
C TYR A 373 -13.30 -32.24 -20.92
N GLY A 374 -12.96 -31.07 -21.46
CA GLY A 374 -12.37 -30.91 -22.80
C GLY A 374 -10.86 -31.19 -22.84
N ASP A 375 -10.10 -30.66 -21.88
CA ASP A 375 -8.63 -30.79 -21.83
C ASP A 375 -8.18 -32.06 -21.07
N THR A 376 -9.00 -32.57 -20.16
CA THR A 376 -8.70 -33.78 -19.36
C THR A 376 -9.51 -34.96 -19.89
N SER A 377 -8.94 -36.17 -19.95
CA SER A 377 -9.62 -37.43 -20.31
C SER A 377 -10.71 -37.88 -19.30
N ARG A 378 -11.33 -36.94 -18.58
CA ARG A 378 -12.36 -37.19 -17.60
C ARG A 378 -13.66 -37.52 -18.31
N ASP A 379 -14.33 -38.58 -17.88
CA ASP A 379 -15.58 -39.04 -18.47
C ASP A 379 -16.77 -38.12 -18.05
N PRO A 380 -17.50 -37.51 -19.02
CA PRO A 380 -18.70 -36.72 -18.74
C PRO A 380 -19.96 -37.56 -18.52
N ALA A 381 -19.96 -38.87 -18.78
CA ALA A 381 -21.13 -39.74 -18.62
C ALA A 381 -21.82 -39.69 -17.24
N PRO A 382 -21.11 -39.50 -16.10
CA PRO A 382 -21.75 -39.36 -14.79
C PRO A 382 -22.72 -38.17 -14.69
N LEU A 383 -22.63 -37.16 -15.55
CA LEU A 383 -23.57 -36.03 -15.59
C LEU A 383 -24.98 -36.45 -16.03
N LEU A 384 -25.12 -37.62 -16.65
CA LEU A 384 -26.41 -38.19 -17.05
C LEU A 384 -27.14 -38.89 -15.90
N ASP A 385 -26.49 -39.10 -14.74
CA ASP A 385 -27.09 -39.82 -13.61
C ASP A 385 -28.09 -38.92 -12.85
N PRO A 386 -29.40 -39.17 -12.97
CA PRO A 386 -30.43 -38.34 -12.35
C PRO A 386 -30.46 -38.49 -10.82
N ARG A 387 -29.86 -39.54 -10.24
CA ARG A 387 -29.75 -39.68 -8.78
C ARG A 387 -28.66 -38.77 -8.21
N ARG A 388 -27.60 -38.54 -8.97
CA ARG A 388 -26.50 -37.63 -8.59
C ARG A 388 -26.82 -36.19 -8.93
N PHE A 389 -27.48 -35.96 -10.07
CA PHE A 389 -27.84 -34.63 -10.56
C PHE A 389 -29.35 -34.54 -10.84
N PRO A 390 -30.19 -34.50 -9.78
CA PRO A 390 -31.64 -34.47 -9.95
C PRO A 390 -32.17 -33.13 -10.48
N THR A 391 -31.38 -32.05 -10.40
CA THR A 391 -31.80 -30.70 -10.77
C THR A 391 -30.74 -29.98 -11.60
N VAL A 392 -31.16 -28.96 -12.36
CA VAL A 392 -30.24 -28.10 -13.13
C VAL A 392 -29.22 -27.45 -12.21
N ALA A 393 -29.66 -26.97 -11.04
CA ALA A 393 -28.79 -26.38 -10.02
C ALA A 393 -27.71 -27.35 -9.51
N ALA A 394 -28.00 -28.67 -9.44
CA ALA A 394 -27.00 -29.67 -9.07
C ALA A 394 -25.92 -29.83 -10.15
N VAL A 395 -26.31 -29.81 -11.43
CA VAL A 395 -25.36 -29.81 -12.56
C VAL A 395 -24.53 -28.53 -12.57
N GLU A 396 -25.16 -27.36 -12.45
CA GLU A 396 -24.47 -26.07 -12.40
C GLU A 396 -23.47 -26.01 -11.24
N GLY A 397 -23.90 -26.44 -10.04
CA GLY A 397 -23.08 -26.48 -8.83
C GLY A 397 -21.84 -27.35 -9.01
N HIS A 398 -22.00 -28.54 -9.61
CA HIS A 398 -20.88 -29.44 -9.90
C HIS A 398 -19.91 -28.86 -10.93
N LEU A 399 -20.40 -28.25 -12.01
CA LEU A 399 -19.53 -27.63 -13.01
C LEU A 399 -18.75 -26.44 -12.41
N LEU A 400 -19.38 -25.65 -11.55
CA LEU A 400 -18.73 -24.54 -10.84
C LEU A 400 -17.69 -25.03 -9.82
N GLU A 401 -17.99 -26.09 -9.08
CA GLU A 401 -17.06 -26.69 -8.10
C GLU A 401 -15.86 -27.34 -8.79
N ALA A 402 -16.09 -28.06 -9.89
CA ALA A 402 -15.04 -28.74 -10.65
C ALA A 402 -14.17 -27.78 -11.48
N PHE A 403 -14.61 -26.54 -11.70
CA PHE A 403 -13.92 -25.57 -12.55
C PHE A 403 -12.52 -25.20 -12.04
N VAL A 404 -12.38 -24.82 -10.76
CA VAL A 404 -11.08 -24.40 -10.23
C VAL A 404 -10.07 -25.55 -10.22
N PRO A 405 -10.41 -26.77 -9.76
CA PRO A 405 -9.52 -27.91 -9.88
C PRO A 405 -9.10 -28.23 -11.32
N ALA A 406 -10.04 -28.16 -12.28
CA ALA A 406 -9.76 -28.40 -13.69
C ALA A 406 -8.84 -27.33 -14.29
N ALA A 407 -9.07 -26.05 -13.97
CA ALA A 407 -8.25 -24.94 -14.44
C ALA A 407 -6.80 -24.97 -13.91
N PHE A 408 -6.54 -25.73 -12.84
CA PHE A 408 -5.21 -25.92 -12.24
C PHE A 408 -4.68 -27.37 -12.40
N ALA A 409 -5.31 -28.20 -13.24
CA ALA A 409 -4.99 -29.62 -13.33
C ALA A 409 -3.56 -29.93 -13.83
N ASP A 410 -3.08 -29.14 -14.79
CA ASP A 410 -1.71 -29.15 -15.34
C ASP A 410 -0.62 -28.81 -14.29
N ALA A 411 -0.94 -28.01 -13.27
CA ALA A 411 -0.04 -27.73 -12.15
C ALA A 411 0.07 -28.90 -11.14
N GLY A 412 -0.77 -29.92 -11.30
CA GLY A 412 -0.82 -31.11 -10.45
C GLY A 412 -1.88 -31.06 -9.34
N PRO A 413 -2.27 -32.22 -8.80
CA PRO A 413 -3.42 -32.35 -7.90
C PRO A 413 -3.28 -31.58 -6.58
N ARG A 414 -2.07 -31.49 -6.02
CA ARG A 414 -1.81 -30.69 -4.80
C ARG A 414 -1.98 -29.19 -5.05
N ALA A 415 -1.53 -28.70 -6.21
CA ALA A 415 -1.65 -27.29 -6.57
C ALA A 415 -3.11 -26.90 -6.80
N ALA A 416 -3.89 -27.75 -7.46
CA ALA A 416 -5.33 -27.57 -7.66
C ALA A 416 -6.12 -27.53 -6.34
N ALA A 417 -5.81 -28.43 -5.39
CA ALA A 417 -6.43 -28.43 -4.06
C ALA A 417 -6.07 -27.16 -3.26
N ASP A 418 -4.79 -26.75 -3.29
CA ASP A 418 -4.33 -25.51 -2.67
C ASP A 418 -4.98 -24.27 -3.28
N ALA A 419 -5.10 -24.21 -4.61
CA ALA A 419 -5.74 -23.11 -5.32
C ALA A 419 -7.21 -22.98 -4.93
N THR A 420 -7.94 -24.10 -4.88
CA THR A 420 -9.34 -24.15 -4.44
C THR A 420 -9.49 -23.62 -3.02
N ARG A 421 -8.69 -24.13 -2.06
CA ARG A 421 -8.72 -23.66 -0.66
C ARG A 421 -8.49 -22.14 -0.55
N ARG A 422 -7.48 -21.62 -1.25
CA ARG A 422 -7.10 -20.19 -1.20
C ARG A 422 -8.14 -19.29 -1.88
N LEU A 423 -8.68 -19.70 -3.02
CA LEU A 423 -9.73 -18.96 -3.73
C LEU A 423 -11.04 -18.94 -2.93
N THR A 424 -11.38 -20.02 -2.23
CA THR A 424 -12.51 -20.06 -1.26
C THR A 424 -12.32 -19.03 -0.15
N VAL A 425 -11.12 -18.91 0.43
CA VAL A 425 -10.83 -17.87 1.45
C VAL A 425 -11.06 -16.47 0.89
N LEU A 426 -10.57 -16.19 -0.32
CA LEU A 426 -10.77 -14.90 -0.99
C LEU A 426 -12.25 -14.65 -1.29
N ALA A 427 -12.97 -15.65 -1.82
CA ALA A 427 -14.39 -15.54 -2.14
C ALA A 427 -15.24 -15.21 -0.90
N ARG A 428 -15.02 -15.90 0.22
CA ARG A 428 -15.69 -15.61 1.51
C ARG A 428 -15.32 -14.23 2.05
N GLY A 429 -14.06 -13.83 1.91
CA GLY A 429 -13.58 -12.52 2.32
C GLY A 429 -14.24 -11.37 1.55
N LEU A 430 -14.39 -11.53 0.24
CA LEU A 430 -15.04 -10.57 -0.65
C LEU A 430 -16.57 -10.57 -0.48
N HIS A 431 -17.19 -11.74 -0.35
CA HIS A 431 -18.65 -11.89 -0.15
C HIS A 431 -19.11 -11.19 1.14
N ARG A 432 -18.40 -11.38 2.27
CA ARG A 432 -18.70 -10.70 3.54
C ARG A 432 -18.65 -9.18 3.47
N ARG A 433 -18.01 -8.60 2.44
CA ARG A 433 -17.92 -7.14 2.24
C ARG A 433 -18.92 -6.59 1.23
N GLY A 434 -19.61 -7.46 0.50
CA GLY A 434 -20.44 -7.06 -0.64
C GLY A 434 -19.63 -6.45 -1.79
N THR A 435 -18.36 -6.84 -1.96
CA THR A 435 -17.50 -6.34 -3.05
C THR A 435 -17.02 -7.50 -3.92
N GLY A 436 -17.11 -7.38 -5.25
CA GLY A 436 -16.53 -8.36 -6.18
C GLY A 436 -15.03 -8.17 -6.44
N ARG A 437 -14.50 -6.99 -6.10
CA ARG A 437 -13.13 -6.54 -6.41
C ARG A 437 -12.18 -6.70 -5.24
N LEU A 438 -11.01 -7.26 -5.53
CA LEU A 438 -9.86 -7.40 -4.65
C LEU A 438 -8.72 -6.50 -5.13
N ALA A 439 -8.56 -5.34 -4.50
CA ALA A 439 -7.35 -4.55 -4.65
C ALA A 439 -6.27 -5.02 -3.65
N TRP A 440 -4.99 -5.04 -4.07
CA TRP A 440 -3.92 -5.55 -3.20
C TRP A 440 -3.74 -4.72 -1.93
N TRP A 441 -3.98 -3.40 -1.97
CA TRP A 441 -3.91 -2.53 -0.79
C TRP A 441 -5.10 -2.71 0.16
N GLU A 442 -6.20 -3.33 -0.29
CA GLU A 442 -7.36 -3.65 0.54
C GLU A 442 -7.21 -4.99 1.26
N LEU A 443 -6.10 -5.71 1.05
CA LEU A 443 -5.81 -6.99 1.70
C LEU A 443 -5.79 -6.86 3.24
N GLU A 444 -5.40 -5.70 3.78
CA GLU A 444 -5.41 -5.40 5.22
C GLU A 444 -6.78 -5.63 5.87
N SER A 445 -7.86 -5.49 5.10
CA SER A 445 -9.20 -5.65 5.63
C SER A 445 -9.60 -7.11 5.82
N LEU A 446 -8.81 -8.08 5.32
CA LEU A 446 -9.05 -9.54 5.52
C LEU A 446 -8.49 -10.03 6.87
N VAL A 447 -7.73 -9.18 7.54
CA VAL A 447 -6.97 -9.46 8.75
C VAL A 447 -7.77 -9.00 9.99
N PRO A 448 -7.58 -9.60 11.18
CA PRO A 448 -8.22 -9.14 12.41
C PRO A 448 -7.99 -7.64 12.67
N ARG A 449 -9.01 -6.96 13.21
CA ARG A 449 -8.98 -5.50 13.47
C ARG A 449 -7.84 -5.09 14.41
N THR A 450 -7.52 -5.93 15.38
CA THR A 450 -6.41 -5.72 16.32
C THR A 450 -5.07 -5.69 15.59
N LEU A 451 -4.82 -6.65 14.71
CA LEU A 451 -3.59 -6.68 13.92
C LEU A 451 -3.53 -5.50 12.94
N ALA A 452 -4.63 -5.15 12.26
CA ALA A 452 -4.67 -3.97 11.38
C ALA A 452 -4.36 -2.66 12.13
N LEU A 453 -4.61 -2.60 13.44
CA LEU A 453 -4.34 -1.44 14.28
C LEU A 453 -2.88 -1.37 14.76
N TYR A 454 -2.36 -2.47 15.31
CA TYR A 454 -1.02 -2.50 15.93
C TYR A 454 0.11 -2.79 14.94
N ALA A 455 -0.16 -3.52 13.86
CA ALA A 455 0.89 -4.00 12.99
C ALA A 455 1.69 -2.93 12.24
N PRO A 456 1.12 -1.77 11.85
CA PRO A 456 1.95 -0.67 11.34
C PRO A 456 2.98 -0.19 12.37
N GLY A 457 2.62 -0.11 13.65
CA GLY A 457 3.55 0.25 14.73
C GLY A 457 4.63 -0.81 14.91
N LEU A 458 4.25 -2.08 14.98
CA LEU A 458 5.19 -3.20 15.08
C LEU A 458 6.12 -3.30 13.86
N LEU A 459 5.62 -3.02 12.65
CA LEU A 459 6.46 -2.98 11.45
C LEU A 459 7.45 -1.80 11.50
N ALA A 460 6.99 -0.61 11.90
CA ALA A 460 7.88 0.55 12.04
C ALA A 460 9.01 0.26 13.05
N LEU A 461 8.67 -0.40 14.17
CA LEU A 461 9.63 -0.85 15.18
C LEU A 461 10.56 -1.94 14.67
N ALA A 462 10.05 -2.98 14.00
CA ALA A 462 10.89 -4.04 13.45
C ALA A 462 11.89 -3.51 12.44
N VAL A 463 11.47 -2.58 11.57
CA VAL A 463 12.37 -1.91 10.62
C VAL A 463 13.37 -1.04 11.35
N LEU A 464 12.93 -0.28 12.36
CA LEU A 464 13.82 0.54 13.20
C LEU A 464 14.87 -0.32 13.92
N SER A 465 14.45 -1.42 14.55
CA SER A 465 15.33 -2.37 15.23
C SER A 465 16.30 -3.04 14.27
N LEU A 466 15.90 -3.37 13.04
CA LEU A 466 16.82 -3.90 12.01
C LEU A 466 17.93 -2.90 11.68
N PHE A 467 17.58 -1.62 11.58
CA PHE A 467 18.56 -0.56 11.37
C PHE A 467 19.46 -0.41 12.61
N LEU A 468 18.91 -0.46 13.83
CA LEU A 468 19.68 -0.28 15.07
C LEU A 468 20.45 -1.54 15.53
N LEU A 469 20.15 -2.73 14.98
CA LEU A 469 20.72 -4.01 15.40
C LEU A 469 22.25 -4.07 15.39
N PRO A 470 22.95 -3.56 14.35
CA PRO A 470 24.41 -3.52 14.36
C PRO A 470 24.92 -2.68 15.54
N VAL A 471 24.28 -1.52 15.79
CA VAL A 471 24.58 -0.56 16.88
C VAL A 471 24.42 -1.22 18.25
N THR A 472 23.34 -1.96 18.44
CA THR A 472 23.10 -2.66 19.71
C THR A 472 24.04 -3.84 19.89
N LEU A 473 24.32 -4.61 18.83
CA LEU A 473 25.15 -5.82 18.91
C LEU A 473 26.59 -5.50 19.26
N ALA A 474 27.21 -4.51 18.62
CA ALA A 474 28.59 -4.17 18.93
C ALA A 474 28.72 -3.25 20.17
N ARG A 475 27.61 -2.78 20.76
CA ARG A 475 27.59 -2.25 22.14
C ARG A 475 27.51 -3.33 23.20
N ALA A 476 26.71 -4.37 22.95
CA ALA A 476 26.62 -5.52 23.84
C ALA A 476 27.95 -6.28 23.99
N VAL A 477 28.90 -6.07 23.08
CA VAL A 477 30.28 -6.60 23.17
C VAL A 477 31.14 -5.78 24.15
N ASP A 478 30.83 -4.50 24.35
CA ASP A 478 31.63 -3.57 25.18
C ASP A 478 31.05 -3.33 26.59
N ASP A 479 29.73 -3.47 26.79
CA ASP A 479 29.05 -3.31 28.08
C ASP A 479 27.99 -4.41 28.31
N LEU A 480 28.04 -5.12 29.46
CA LEU A 480 26.92 -5.95 29.92
C LEU A 480 25.81 -5.04 30.45
N ALA A 481 24.72 -4.90 29.68
CA ALA A 481 23.53 -4.15 30.11
C ALA A 481 22.84 -4.82 31.32
N GLY A 482 22.38 -4.03 32.29
CA GLY A 482 21.63 -4.54 33.45
C GLY A 482 20.18 -4.91 33.10
N LEU A 483 19.50 -5.67 33.98
CA LEU A 483 18.08 -6.02 33.81
C LEU A 483 17.16 -4.78 33.74
N GLU A 484 17.51 -3.71 34.44
CA GLU A 484 16.75 -2.44 34.44
C GLU A 484 16.85 -1.70 33.09
N ASP A 485 18.00 -1.79 32.40
CA ASP A 485 18.19 -1.21 31.07
C ASP A 485 17.31 -1.93 30.03
N VAL A 486 17.20 -3.26 30.16
CA VAL A 486 16.35 -4.08 29.30
C VAL A 486 14.87 -3.76 29.53
N LEU A 487 14.44 -3.63 30.79
CA LEU A 487 13.05 -3.31 31.11
C LEU A 487 12.66 -1.92 30.60
N SER A 488 13.53 -0.92 30.75
CA SER A 488 13.32 0.45 30.28
C SER A 488 13.26 0.51 28.74
N LEU A 489 14.12 -0.25 28.05
CA LEU A 489 14.07 -0.40 26.60
C LEU A 489 12.75 -1.05 26.14
N VAL A 490 12.32 -2.13 26.79
CA VAL A 490 11.04 -2.80 26.49
C VAL A 490 9.87 -1.85 26.71
N ALA A 491 9.87 -1.12 27.84
CA ALA A 491 8.84 -0.14 28.17
C ALA A 491 8.74 0.96 27.10
N LEU A 492 9.87 1.51 26.65
CA LEU A 492 9.94 2.47 25.56
C LEU A 492 9.31 1.93 24.26
N LEU A 493 9.63 0.70 23.87
CA LEU A 493 9.12 0.05 22.65
C LEU A 493 7.60 -0.23 22.75
N VAL A 494 7.13 -0.66 23.92
CA VAL A 494 5.69 -0.85 24.19
C VAL A 494 4.97 0.49 24.09
N GLY A 495 5.51 1.55 24.72
CA GLY A 495 5.02 2.91 24.63
C GLY A 495 4.86 3.37 23.18
N GLN A 496 5.91 3.20 22.35
CA GLN A 496 5.87 3.56 20.94
C GLN A 496 4.80 2.79 20.16
N THR A 497 4.61 1.50 20.44
CA THR A 497 3.57 0.67 19.81
C THR A 497 2.16 1.19 20.15
N LEU A 498 1.92 1.47 21.43
CA LEU A 498 0.64 1.99 21.93
C LEU A 498 0.34 3.37 21.35
N GLY A 499 1.32 4.27 21.32
CA GLY A 499 1.20 5.60 20.72
C GLY A 499 0.89 5.55 19.22
N PHE A 500 1.45 4.56 18.50
CA PHE A 500 1.19 4.39 17.07
C PHE A 500 -0.24 3.93 16.82
N ALA A 501 -0.70 2.92 17.56
CA ALA A 501 -2.05 2.41 17.49
C ALA A 501 -3.08 3.51 17.82
N PHE A 502 -2.82 4.28 18.88
CA PHE A 502 -3.62 5.45 19.23
C PHE A 502 -3.66 6.45 18.06
N GLY A 503 -2.51 6.81 17.50
CA GLY A 503 -2.38 7.70 16.36
C GLY A 503 -3.17 7.25 15.13
N VAL A 504 -3.05 5.98 14.75
CA VAL A 504 -3.80 5.39 13.63
C VAL A 504 -5.31 5.49 13.87
N ARG A 505 -5.77 5.23 15.11
CA ARG A 505 -7.19 5.23 15.46
C ARG A 505 -7.79 6.61 15.65
N TYR A 506 -7.03 7.60 16.10
CA TYR A 506 -7.58 8.89 16.50
C TYR A 506 -7.04 10.07 15.70
N LEU A 507 -5.81 10.00 15.18
CA LEU A 507 -5.15 11.12 14.49
C LEU A 507 -5.18 11.00 12.97
N LEU A 508 -5.35 9.80 12.40
CA LEU A 508 -5.55 9.65 10.95
C LEU A 508 -7.04 9.82 10.56
N PRO A 509 -7.36 10.41 9.39
CA PRO A 509 -8.71 10.52 8.87
C PRO A 509 -9.27 9.15 8.41
N SER A 510 -10.51 8.87 8.79
CA SER A 510 -11.30 7.75 8.25
C SER A 510 -11.74 8.12 6.82
N GLY A 511 -11.15 7.47 5.81
CA GLY A 511 -11.21 7.87 4.39
C GLY A 511 -12.59 7.81 3.69
N ARG A 512 -13.62 8.45 4.25
CA ARG A 512 -14.93 8.61 3.62
C ARG A 512 -15.27 10.11 3.57
N ARG A 513 -15.40 10.64 2.35
CA ARG A 513 -15.67 12.05 1.90
C ARG A 513 -14.42 12.78 1.40
N GLY A 514 -14.41 13.47 0.26
CA GLY A 514 -15.47 13.86 -0.68
C GLY A 514 -14.92 14.13 -2.08
N ARG A 515 -15.77 14.69 -2.95
CA ARG A 515 -15.54 15.02 -4.36
C ARG A 515 -14.08 15.38 -4.72
N PRO A 516 -13.55 14.93 -5.88
CA PRO A 516 -12.27 15.41 -6.38
C PRO A 516 -12.33 16.93 -6.56
N GLY A 517 -11.54 17.68 -5.79
CA GLY A 517 -11.43 19.15 -5.89
C GLY A 517 -11.52 19.94 -4.58
N THR A 518 -11.95 19.36 -3.45
CA THR A 518 -12.00 20.11 -2.17
C THR A 518 -10.65 20.16 -1.44
N PRO A 519 -10.17 21.35 -0.99
CA PRO A 519 -8.85 21.51 -0.41
C PRO A 519 -8.78 21.09 1.07
N GLY A 520 -8.13 19.96 1.33
CA GLY A 520 -7.56 19.60 2.64
C GLY A 520 -8.55 19.10 3.70
N PRO A 521 -8.03 18.56 4.82
CA PRO A 521 -8.86 18.08 5.91
C PRO A 521 -9.70 19.22 6.51
N ASP A 522 -11.00 18.95 6.70
CA ASP A 522 -12.02 19.83 7.27
C ASP A 522 -11.52 20.55 8.55
N ARG A 523 -11.95 21.80 8.75
CA ARG A 523 -11.62 22.58 9.96
C ARG A 523 -12.02 21.81 11.23
N GLY A 524 -13.13 21.07 11.18
CA GLY A 524 -13.58 20.19 12.28
C GLY A 524 -12.59 19.07 12.60
N PHE A 525 -11.97 18.46 11.59
CA PHE A 525 -10.97 17.41 11.78
C PHE A 525 -9.70 17.95 12.44
N ARG A 526 -9.21 19.11 12.01
CA ARG A 526 -8.02 19.74 12.62
C ARG A 526 -8.26 20.16 14.06
N ARG A 527 -9.45 20.72 14.37
CA ARG A 527 -9.85 21.03 15.74
C ARG A 527 -9.86 19.78 16.62
N ARG A 528 -10.44 18.67 16.12
CA ARG A 528 -10.43 17.39 16.82
C ARG A 528 -9.01 16.86 17.04
N GLN A 529 -8.13 16.92 16.04
CA GLN A 529 -6.73 16.51 16.19
C GLN A 529 -6.03 17.36 17.24
N ALA A 530 -6.20 18.68 17.24
CA ALA A 530 -5.63 19.57 18.24
C ALA A 530 -6.10 19.19 19.65
N LEU A 531 -7.43 19.11 19.88
CA LEU A 531 -8.00 18.77 21.19
C LEU A 531 -7.52 17.40 21.71
N VAL A 532 -7.54 16.37 20.85
CA VAL A 532 -7.12 15.02 21.24
C VAL A 532 -5.62 14.97 21.53
N THR A 533 -4.79 15.57 20.67
CA THR A 533 -3.33 15.58 20.85
C THR A 533 -2.96 16.35 22.11
N THR A 534 -3.55 17.54 22.33
CA THR A 534 -3.26 18.37 23.50
C THR A 534 -3.72 17.70 24.80
N GLY A 535 -4.93 17.13 24.84
CA GLY A 535 -5.44 16.45 26.03
C GLY A 535 -4.63 15.20 26.40
N VAL A 536 -4.29 14.37 25.41
CA VAL A 536 -3.47 13.17 25.67
C VAL A 536 -2.04 13.52 26.00
N SER A 537 -1.44 14.53 25.34
CA SER A 537 -0.10 15.01 25.71
C SER A 537 -0.08 15.55 27.15
N ALA A 538 -1.09 16.29 27.58
CA ALA A 538 -1.22 16.75 28.97
C ALA A 538 -1.28 15.57 29.96
N LEU A 539 -2.10 14.55 29.66
CA LEU A 539 -2.20 13.36 30.50
C LEU A 539 -0.88 12.57 30.59
N MET A 540 -0.21 12.35 29.45
CA MET A 540 1.05 11.60 29.42
C MET A 540 2.18 12.35 30.12
N TRP A 541 2.26 13.68 29.96
CA TRP A 541 3.24 14.51 30.66
C TRP A 541 2.96 14.60 32.17
N ALA A 542 1.69 14.64 32.59
CA ALA A 542 1.32 14.54 34.00
C ALA A 542 1.78 13.20 34.60
N GLY A 543 1.55 12.10 33.88
CA GLY A 543 2.05 10.77 34.27
C GLY A 543 3.59 10.73 34.32
N TYR A 544 4.26 11.31 33.33
CA TYR A 544 5.72 11.38 33.30
C TYR A 544 6.26 12.13 34.52
N ALA A 545 5.70 13.29 34.85
CA ALA A 545 6.07 14.08 36.02
C ALA A 545 5.69 13.44 37.36
N TYR A 546 4.71 12.53 37.36
CA TYR A 546 4.34 11.76 38.55
C TYR A 546 5.41 10.71 38.86
N PHE A 547 5.81 9.94 37.85
CA PHE A 547 6.78 8.86 37.99
C PHE A 547 8.24 9.33 37.99
N ASP A 548 8.57 10.41 37.27
CA ASP A 548 9.91 11.01 37.25
C ASP A 548 10.02 12.22 38.18
N ASP A 549 11.24 12.55 38.62
CA ASP A 549 11.50 13.74 39.43
C ASP A 549 12.05 14.90 38.59
N LEU A 550 11.12 15.60 37.91
CA LEU A 550 11.42 16.78 37.09
C LEU A 550 11.93 17.99 37.89
N ARG A 551 11.90 17.96 39.24
CA ARG A 551 12.35 19.09 40.09
C ARG A 551 13.84 19.36 39.96
N PHE A 552 14.61 18.34 39.59
CA PHE A 552 16.04 18.40 39.28
C PHE A 552 16.33 18.79 37.81
N GLY A 553 15.31 19.22 37.06
CA GLY A 553 15.38 19.59 35.65
C GLY A 553 15.12 18.42 34.69
N PHE A 554 14.72 18.74 33.47
CA PHE A 554 14.45 17.77 32.41
C PHE A 554 15.58 17.77 31.36
N ARG A 555 16.09 16.57 31.03
CA ARG A 555 17.06 16.37 29.94
C ARG A 555 16.77 15.10 29.16
N PHE A 556 16.68 15.20 27.83
CA PHE A 556 16.57 14.02 26.97
C PHE A 556 17.83 13.15 27.07
N GLY A 557 17.66 11.85 27.35
CA GLY A 557 18.76 10.92 27.61
C GLY A 557 19.34 11.00 29.03
N GLY A 558 18.67 11.72 29.95
CA GLY A 558 18.94 11.63 31.38
C GLY A 558 18.45 10.30 31.98
N VAL A 559 18.99 9.95 33.15
CA VAL A 559 18.56 8.74 33.87
C VAL A 559 17.13 8.96 34.36
N SER A 560 16.18 8.13 33.91
CA SER A 560 14.80 8.10 34.40
C SER A 560 14.70 7.26 35.68
N ASP A 561 13.76 7.62 36.56
CA ASP A 561 13.49 6.81 37.74
C ASP A 561 12.52 5.67 37.35
N GLY A 562 13.09 4.52 36.95
CA GLY A 562 12.35 3.32 36.56
C GLY A 562 11.79 3.35 35.12
N TRP A 563 10.98 2.33 34.77
CA TRP A 563 10.57 2.06 33.39
C TRP A 563 9.32 2.83 32.91
N MET A 564 8.51 3.38 33.82
CA MET A 564 7.26 4.09 33.48
C MET A 564 7.48 5.38 32.65
N PRO A 565 8.44 6.26 33.01
CA PRO A 565 8.76 7.43 32.19
C PRO A 565 9.13 7.06 30.75
N ASP A 566 9.83 5.96 30.53
CA ASP A 566 10.22 5.49 29.20
C ASP A 566 9.02 5.01 28.37
N LEU A 567 8.06 4.32 29.00
CA LEU A 567 6.80 3.96 28.34
C LEU A 567 6.01 5.19 27.90
N LEU A 568 5.83 6.16 28.80
CA LEU A 568 5.07 7.39 28.52
C LEU A 568 5.79 8.26 27.47
N GLY A 569 7.11 8.34 27.54
CA GLY A 569 7.95 8.99 26.54
C GLY A 569 7.78 8.35 25.15
N GLY A 570 7.89 7.01 25.07
CA GLY A 570 7.68 6.27 23.82
C GLY A 570 6.30 6.53 23.19
N PHE A 571 5.26 6.60 24.02
CA PHE A 571 3.90 6.93 23.56
C PHE A 571 3.83 8.33 22.95
N LEU A 572 4.35 9.34 23.67
CA LEU A 572 4.38 10.74 23.23
C LEU A 572 5.12 10.90 21.89
N PHE A 573 6.25 10.22 21.72
CA PHE A 573 7.02 10.25 20.47
C PHE A 573 6.24 9.68 19.29
N SER A 574 5.63 8.51 19.45
CA SER A 574 4.90 7.84 18.38
C SER A 574 3.61 8.57 17.98
N GLN A 575 2.97 9.24 18.94
CA GLN A 575 1.84 10.13 18.69
C GLN A 575 2.21 11.29 17.75
N LEU A 576 3.41 11.88 17.91
CA LEU A 576 3.88 12.97 17.05
C LEU A 576 4.06 12.50 15.59
N PHE A 577 4.58 11.30 15.36
CA PHE A 577 4.79 10.76 14.01
C PHE A 577 3.47 10.60 13.25
N THR A 578 2.48 10.01 13.91
CA THR A 578 1.14 9.80 13.35
C THR A 578 0.36 11.11 13.18
N LEU A 579 0.58 12.10 14.07
CA LEU A 579 0.05 13.46 13.92
C LEU A 579 0.56 14.10 12.62
N PHE A 580 1.87 14.10 12.38
CA PHE A 580 2.46 14.72 11.19
C PHE A 580 1.90 14.10 9.90
N LEU A 581 1.82 12.77 9.85
CA LEU A 581 1.26 12.05 8.71
C LEU A 581 -0.26 12.28 8.55
N GLY A 582 -0.99 12.44 9.66
CA GLY A 582 -2.40 12.83 9.66
C GLY A 582 -2.64 14.24 9.10
N ILE A 583 -1.84 15.23 9.51
CA ILE A 583 -1.88 16.62 8.99
C ILE A 583 -1.52 16.65 7.50
N ALA A 584 -0.56 15.80 7.10
CA ALA A 584 -0.16 15.62 5.70
C ALA A 584 -1.27 15.03 4.82
N GLY A 585 -2.30 14.42 5.42
CA GLY A 585 -3.49 13.90 4.74
C GLY A 585 -3.44 12.39 4.47
N LEU A 586 -2.52 11.65 5.11
CA LEU A 586 -2.48 10.20 5.00
C LEU A 586 -3.72 9.59 5.64
N SER A 587 -4.47 8.76 4.92
CA SER A 587 -5.71 8.16 5.42
C SER A 587 -5.47 6.89 6.23
N ARG A 588 -6.46 6.52 7.05
CA ARG A 588 -6.51 5.20 7.72
C ARG A 588 -6.59 4.02 6.76
N ARG A 589 -6.92 4.24 5.49
CA ARG A 589 -6.98 3.23 4.43
C ARG A 589 -6.16 3.78 3.27
N PRO A 590 -4.83 3.62 3.33
CA PRO A 590 -3.94 4.24 2.37
C PRO A 590 -4.24 3.69 0.97
N ILE A 591 -4.45 4.62 0.04
CA ILE A 591 -4.50 4.31 -1.39
C ILE A 591 -3.05 4.32 -1.88
N PRO A 592 -2.66 3.46 -2.82
CA PRO A 592 -1.34 3.52 -3.42
C PRO A 592 -1.00 4.94 -3.92
N LEU A 593 0.24 5.35 -3.67
CA LEU A 593 0.80 6.66 -4.03
C LEU A 593 1.95 6.48 -5.03
N GLY A 594 2.13 7.43 -5.94
CA GLY A 594 3.11 7.38 -7.03
C GLY A 594 4.03 8.58 -7.03
N LEU A 595 5.17 8.47 -7.71
CA LEU A 595 6.14 9.56 -7.76
C LEU A 595 5.76 10.58 -8.85
N PRO A 596 5.86 11.90 -8.56
CA PRO A 596 5.46 12.96 -9.50
C PRO A 596 6.46 13.22 -10.64
N TRP A 597 7.66 12.62 -10.60
CA TRP A 597 8.76 12.90 -11.53
C TRP A 597 8.88 11.81 -12.59
N SER A 598 8.27 12.04 -13.75
CA SER A 598 8.49 11.25 -14.98
C SER A 598 8.71 12.16 -16.22
N GLY A 599 9.06 13.44 -16.01
CA GLY A 599 9.10 14.46 -17.07
C GLY A 599 10.50 15.01 -17.44
N ALA A 600 10.59 15.65 -18.61
CA ALA A 600 11.83 16.20 -19.15
C ALA A 600 12.40 17.40 -18.36
N MET A 601 11.55 18.32 -17.87
CA MET A 601 12.01 19.46 -17.03
C MET A 601 12.37 19.04 -15.60
N SER A 602 11.77 17.97 -15.06
CA SER A 602 12.22 17.39 -13.78
C SER A 602 13.60 16.75 -13.89
N ARG A 603 14.04 16.32 -15.08
CA ARG A 603 15.45 15.93 -15.32
C ARG A 603 16.38 17.13 -15.29
N VAL A 604 15.95 18.30 -15.79
CA VAL A 604 16.74 19.54 -15.68
C VAL A 604 16.79 20.01 -14.22
N ALA A 605 15.68 19.96 -13.49
CA ALA A 605 15.67 20.27 -12.06
C ALA A 605 16.42 19.25 -11.20
N ALA A 606 16.37 17.94 -11.53
CA ALA A 606 17.18 16.91 -10.88
C ALA A 606 18.66 16.97 -11.28
N ARG A 607 18.98 17.46 -12.49
CA ARG A 607 20.36 17.77 -12.91
C ARG A 607 20.89 19.01 -12.22
N LEU A 608 20.13 20.10 -12.16
CA LEU A 608 20.53 21.36 -11.52
C LEU A 608 20.55 21.21 -9.99
N GLY A 609 19.52 20.58 -9.42
CA GLY A 609 19.45 20.27 -7.99
C GLY A 609 20.44 19.19 -7.58
N GLY A 610 20.62 18.14 -8.39
CA GLY A 610 21.64 17.11 -8.19
C GLY A 610 23.06 17.65 -8.36
N ALA A 611 23.31 18.53 -9.34
CA ALA A 611 24.58 19.23 -9.50
C ALA A 611 24.84 20.21 -8.36
N GLY A 612 23.81 20.93 -7.89
CA GLY A 612 23.90 21.78 -6.72
C GLY A 612 24.23 20.98 -5.45
N LEU A 613 23.55 19.85 -5.22
CA LEU A 613 23.81 18.96 -4.09
C LEU A 613 25.19 18.29 -4.20
N ALA A 614 25.60 17.92 -5.42
CA ALA A 614 26.90 17.31 -5.70
C ALA A 614 28.03 18.30 -5.47
N ALA A 615 27.91 19.52 -6.01
CA ALA A 615 28.88 20.60 -5.84
C ALA A 615 28.96 21.09 -4.40
N ALA A 616 27.81 21.28 -3.71
CA ALA A 616 27.80 21.61 -2.30
C ALA A 616 28.43 20.49 -1.47
N GLY A 617 28.13 19.23 -1.79
CA GLY A 617 28.71 18.06 -1.12
C GLY A 617 30.22 17.93 -1.32
N THR A 618 30.73 18.10 -2.55
CA THR A 618 32.17 18.04 -2.86
C THR A 618 32.92 19.25 -2.34
N VAL A 619 32.34 20.45 -2.34
CA VAL A 619 32.94 21.65 -1.71
C VAL A 619 33.00 21.47 -0.19
N THR A 620 31.94 21.00 0.45
CA THR A 620 31.92 20.77 1.90
C THR A 620 32.90 19.67 2.31
N ALA A 621 32.97 18.57 1.55
CA ALA A 621 33.95 17.50 1.78
C ALA A 621 35.39 17.97 1.46
N GLY A 622 35.58 18.76 0.39
CA GLY A 622 36.88 19.26 -0.04
C GLY A 622 37.47 20.31 0.89
N VAL A 623 36.66 21.25 1.38
CA VAL A 623 37.07 22.22 2.41
C VAL A 623 37.42 21.51 3.72
N ALA A 624 36.67 20.47 4.09
CA ALA A 624 37.00 19.64 5.24
C ALA A 624 38.27 18.81 5.04
N LEU A 625 38.56 18.33 3.83
CA LEU A 625 39.78 17.55 3.54
C LEU A 625 41.04 18.42 3.40
N LEU A 626 40.90 19.67 2.96
CA LEU A 626 42.01 20.63 2.80
C LEU A 626 42.33 21.40 4.08
N GLY A 627 41.37 21.56 4.99
CA GLY A 627 41.61 21.99 6.36
C GLY A 627 42.16 20.82 7.18
N ARG A 628 43.40 20.91 7.66
CA ARG A 628 44.10 19.84 8.41
C ARG A 628 43.44 19.38 9.72
N GLU A 629 42.25 19.89 10.06
CA GLU A 629 41.40 19.47 11.20
C GLU A 629 39.93 19.27 10.79
N GLY A 630 39.69 18.74 9.59
CA GLY A 630 38.34 18.51 9.08
C GLY A 630 37.52 17.52 9.89
N ASN A 631 36.43 18.00 10.48
CA ASN A 631 35.44 17.18 11.17
C ASN A 631 34.95 16.03 10.26
N PRO A 632 35.11 14.74 10.65
CA PRO A 632 34.73 13.59 9.82
C PRO A 632 33.25 13.59 9.44
N TRP A 633 32.40 14.28 10.19
CA TRP A 633 30.99 14.48 9.85
C TRP A 633 30.75 15.41 8.68
N THR A 634 31.58 16.45 8.51
CA THR A 634 31.48 17.36 7.37
C THR A 634 31.93 16.66 6.09
N VAL A 635 32.91 15.74 6.20
CA VAL A 635 33.32 14.84 5.12
C VAL A 635 32.24 13.80 4.82
N LEU A 636 31.61 13.18 5.84
CA LEU A 636 30.55 12.19 5.64
C LEU A 636 29.26 12.81 5.08
N LEU A 637 28.83 13.96 5.61
CA LEU A 637 27.68 14.72 5.10
C LEU A 637 27.96 15.21 3.67
N GLY A 638 29.16 15.76 3.44
CA GLY A 638 29.61 16.20 2.12
C GLY A 638 29.67 15.07 1.10
N THR A 639 30.25 13.92 1.46
CA THR A 639 30.32 12.73 0.59
C THR A 639 28.94 12.09 0.37
N THR A 640 28.05 12.09 1.36
CA THR A 640 26.67 11.61 1.21
C THR A 640 25.85 12.53 0.32
N CYS A 641 25.96 13.86 0.48
CA CYS A 641 25.38 14.84 -0.43
C CYS A 641 25.98 14.75 -1.83
N ALA A 642 27.29 14.50 -1.95
CA ALA A 642 27.97 14.29 -3.22
C ALA A 642 27.48 13.01 -3.92
N ALA A 643 27.38 11.89 -3.19
CA ALA A 643 26.88 10.62 -3.70
C ALA A 643 25.39 10.70 -4.07
N ALA A 644 24.55 11.33 -3.24
CA ALA A 644 23.14 11.53 -3.52
C ALA A 644 22.93 12.49 -4.72
N GLY A 645 23.72 13.56 -4.81
CA GLY A 645 23.70 14.51 -5.91
C GLY A 645 24.15 13.90 -7.23
N THR A 646 25.27 13.17 -7.22
CA THR A 646 25.79 12.44 -8.40
C THR A 646 24.86 11.33 -8.84
N ALA A 647 24.20 10.62 -7.92
CA ALA A 647 23.21 9.62 -8.26
C ALA A 647 21.90 10.22 -8.78
N LEU A 648 21.46 11.38 -8.26
CA LEU A 648 20.36 12.17 -8.84
C LEU A 648 20.72 12.65 -10.26
N MET A 649 21.94 13.12 -10.48
CA MET A 649 22.44 13.48 -11.83
C MET A 649 22.51 12.26 -12.76
N ALA A 650 23.03 11.12 -12.30
CA ALA A 650 23.14 9.88 -13.06
C ALA A 650 21.76 9.29 -13.42
N SER A 651 20.79 9.39 -12.49
CA SER A 651 19.39 9.03 -12.77
C SER A 651 18.76 9.93 -13.85
N ALA A 652 19.27 11.16 -13.98
CA ALA A 652 18.80 12.13 -14.97
C ALA A 652 19.59 12.10 -16.30
N THR A 653 20.77 11.49 -16.37
CA THR A 653 21.53 11.26 -17.61
C THR A 653 21.10 9.99 -18.34
N ASN A 654 20.45 9.06 -17.63
CA ASN A 654 19.90 7.86 -18.23
C ASN A 654 18.68 8.22 -19.12
N ARG A 655 18.82 8.04 -20.44
CA ARG A 655 17.80 8.39 -21.45
C ARG A 655 16.67 7.35 -21.59
N GLY A 656 16.62 6.32 -20.74
CA GLY A 656 15.60 5.27 -20.77
C GLY A 656 14.34 5.64 -19.99
N GLY A 657 13.21 5.72 -20.69
CA GLY A 657 11.87 5.82 -20.09
C GLY A 657 11.22 7.21 -20.18
N GLN A 658 10.53 7.48 -21.29
CA GLN A 658 9.49 8.52 -21.34
C GLN A 658 8.13 7.85 -21.50
N ASP A 659 7.44 7.61 -20.38
CA ASP A 659 6.00 7.37 -20.41
C ASP A 659 5.26 8.68 -20.22
N GLY A 660 4.53 9.09 -21.26
CA GLY A 660 3.85 10.38 -21.38
C GLY A 660 2.92 10.72 -20.22
N ALA A 661 3.44 11.43 -19.23
CA ALA A 661 2.64 12.15 -18.25
C ALA A 661 2.61 13.62 -18.69
N HIS A 662 1.41 14.16 -18.87
CA HIS A 662 1.28 15.61 -18.91
C HIS A 662 1.77 16.21 -17.61
N THR A 663 2.57 17.24 -17.81
CA THR A 663 3.44 17.88 -16.86
C THR A 663 2.65 18.77 -15.89
N PRO A 664 2.74 18.54 -14.57
CA PRO A 664 2.75 19.68 -13.68
C PRO A 664 4.05 20.44 -13.98
N ARG A 665 3.96 21.67 -14.54
CA ARG A 665 5.09 22.64 -14.61
C ARG A 665 5.88 22.54 -13.29
N ALA A 666 7.22 22.56 -13.29
CA ALA A 666 8.02 22.42 -12.06
C ALA A 666 7.56 23.39 -10.94
N GLY A 667 7.06 24.58 -11.33
CA GLY A 667 6.40 25.53 -10.45
C GLY A 667 5.19 24.98 -9.68
N ARG A 668 4.42 24.01 -10.22
CA ARG A 668 3.31 23.32 -9.51
C ARG A 668 3.81 22.38 -8.41
N ILE A 669 4.92 21.65 -8.61
CA ILE A 669 5.48 20.77 -7.56
C ILE A 669 6.13 21.62 -6.47
N ALA A 670 6.93 22.60 -6.84
CA ALA A 670 7.51 23.57 -5.89
C ALA A 670 6.40 24.30 -5.12
N ARG A 671 5.35 24.78 -5.80
CA ARG A 671 4.20 25.41 -5.16
C ARG A 671 3.44 24.43 -4.25
N ARG A 672 3.30 23.15 -4.61
CA ARG A 672 2.67 22.13 -3.74
C ARG A 672 3.53 21.82 -2.52
N PHE A 673 4.85 21.71 -2.68
CA PHE A 673 5.81 21.57 -1.59
C PHE A 673 5.72 22.78 -0.66
N VAL A 674 5.89 24.00 -1.17
CA VAL A 674 5.83 25.24 -0.39
C VAL A 674 4.47 25.41 0.28
N THR A 675 3.37 25.21 -0.43
CA THR A 675 2.02 25.30 0.16
C THR A 675 1.81 24.23 1.23
N GLY A 676 2.34 23.03 1.03
CA GLY A 676 2.27 21.95 2.00
C GLY A 676 3.16 22.16 3.21
N ALA A 677 4.37 22.67 3.00
CA ALA A 677 5.32 23.02 4.04
C ALA A 677 4.77 24.18 4.88
N VAL A 678 4.31 25.28 4.27
CA VAL A 678 3.76 26.43 5.00
C VAL A 678 2.50 26.05 5.79
N ARG A 679 1.50 25.44 5.14
CA ARG A 679 0.26 25.05 5.83
C ARG A 679 0.48 23.93 6.85
N GLY A 680 1.41 23.03 6.58
CA GLY A 680 1.83 21.96 7.47
C GLY A 680 2.56 22.51 8.69
N THR A 681 3.50 23.43 8.49
CA THR A 681 4.24 24.12 9.56
C THR A 681 3.27 24.86 10.46
N ALA A 682 2.37 25.68 9.91
CA ALA A 682 1.40 26.42 10.70
C ALA A 682 0.49 25.49 11.54
N ALA A 683 0.01 24.38 10.95
CA ALA A 683 -0.83 23.43 11.67
C ALA A 683 -0.05 22.63 12.73
N ALA A 684 1.12 22.10 12.38
CA ALA A 684 1.96 21.33 13.28
C ALA A 684 2.55 22.19 14.40
N MET A 685 2.89 23.45 14.12
CA MET A 685 3.36 24.42 15.10
C MET A 685 2.26 24.80 16.07
N LEU A 686 1.05 25.11 15.59
CA LEU A 686 -0.07 25.45 16.46
C LEU A 686 -0.44 24.27 17.39
N ILE A 687 -0.52 23.05 16.84
CA ILE A 687 -0.80 21.86 17.64
C ILE A 687 0.37 21.53 18.57
N GLY A 688 1.61 21.61 18.07
CA GLY A 688 2.83 21.32 18.82
C GLY A 688 3.01 22.27 20.01
N VAL A 689 2.91 23.58 19.79
CA VAL A 689 2.97 24.59 20.86
C VAL A 689 1.84 24.38 21.87
N ALA A 690 0.60 24.16 21.42
CA ALA A 690 -0.52 23.90 22.33
C ALA A 690 -0.30 22.62 23.16
N SER A 691 0.12 21.52 22.54
CA SER A 691 0.41 20.24 23.20
C SER A 691 1.59 20.31 24.16
N CYS A 692 2.71 20.95 23.77
CA CYS A 692 3.87 21.14 24.64
C CYS A 692 3.55 22.07 25.81
N THR A 693 2.78 23.14 25.57
CA THR A 693 2.38 24.08 26.63
C THR A 693 1.46 23.40 27.63
N ALA A 694 0.41 22.71 27.18
CA ALA A 694 -0.49 21.97 28.06
C ALA A 694 0.23 20.81 28.79
N GLY A 695 1.11 20.09 28.08
CA GLY A 695 1.98 19.07 28.66
C GLY A 695 2.88 19.60 29.76
N GLY A 696 3.58 20.71 29.48
CA GLY A 696 4.43 21.39 30.44
C GLY A 696 3.67 21.89 31.67
N PHE A 697 2.51 22.54 31.49
CA PHE A 697 1.67 22.96 32.62
C PHE A 697 1.16 21.79 33.46
N ALA A 698 0.78 20.67 32.81
CA ALA A 698 0.35 19.47 33.51
C ALA A 698 1.51 18.85 34.32
N ALA A 699 2.70 18.77 33.72
CA ALA A 699 3.91 18.31 34.39
C ALA A 699 4.26 19.20 35.59
N VAL A 700 4.34 20.53 35.39
CA VAL A 700 4.57 21.51 36.45
C VAL A 700 3.53 21.39 37.57
N GLY A 701 2.25 21.20 37.22
CA GLY A 701 1.17 21.04 38.20
C GLY A 701 1.39 19.83 39.11
N VAL A 702 1.75 18.68 38.53
CA VAL A 702 2.09 17.46 39.28
C VAL A 702 3.36 17.68 40.13
N THR A 703 4.39 18.30 39.55
CA THR A 703 5.63 18.60 40.25
C THR A 703 5.42 19.53 41.45
N ALA A 704 4.58 20.55 41.30
CA ALA A 704 4.22 21.50 42.36
C ALA A 704 3.36 20.87 43.45
N LEU A 705 2.59 19.83 43.15
CA LEU A 705 1.88 19.03 44.16
C LEU A 705 2.87 18.17 44.97
N LYS A 706 3.84 17.52 44.29
CA LYS A 706 4.90 16.73 44.95
C LYS A 706 5.80 17.58 45.85
N SER A 707 6.08 18.83 45.49
CA SER A 707 6.98 19.71 46.26
C SER A 707 6.35 20.35 47.51
N ARG A 708 5.03 20.21 47.74
CA ARG A 708 4.34 20.78 48.91
C ARG A 708 4.56 19.99 50.20
N THR A 709 4.94 18.72 50.10
CA THR A 709 5.05 17.81 51.23
C THR A 709 6.51 17.38 51.38
N ALA A 710 7.26 17.99 52.30
CA ALA A 710 8.49 17.35 52.78
C ALA A 710 8.66 17.62 54.27
N ALA A 711 9.23 16.63 54.96
CA ALA A 711 9.67 16.78 56.34
C ALA A 711 10.77 17.84 56.40
N ASP A 712 10.79 18.61 57.48
CA ASP A 712 11.88 19.56 57.71
C ASP A 712 13.16 18.80 58.10
N LEU A 713 14.22 18.98 57.30
CA LEU A 713 15.51 18.31 57.48
C LEU A 713 16.61 19.26 57.97
N ARG A 714 16.29 20.48 58.39
CA ARG A 714 17.28 21.43 58.93
C ARG A 714 18.11 20.79 60.06
N ASP A 715 19.42 20.89 59.89
CA ASP A 715 20.45 20.41 60.82
C ASP A 715 20.39 18.90 61.12
N ARG A 716 19.85 18.11 60.17
CA ARG A 716 19.81 16.64 60.27
C ARG A 716 20.81 15.97 59.34
N GLU A 717 21.26 14.78 59.73
CA GLU A 717 22.06 13.89 58.89
C GLU A 717 21.25 12.63 58.54
N ILE A 718 21.17 12.30 57.26
CA ILE A 718 20.50 11.09 56.75
C ILE A 718 21.41 10.44 55.71
N ASP A 719 21.70 9.15 55.85
CA ASP A 719 22.53 8.37 54.93
C ASP A 719 23.88 9.02 54.57
N GLY A 720 24.50 9.73 55.52
CA GLY A 720 25.76 10.45 55.33
C GLY A 720 25.65 11.76 54.55
N TRP A 721 24.44 12.31 54.42
CA TRP A 721 24.15 13.65 53.93
C TRP A 721 23.69 14.55 55.07
N TYR A 722 24.38 15.67 55.26
CA TYR A 722 24.02 16.70 56.22
C TYR A 722 23.22 17.82 55.53
N PHE A 723 22.06 18.14 56.07
CA PHE A 723 21.12 19.11 55.52
C PHE A 723 21.13 20.40 56.36
N SER A 724 21.26 21.57 55.72
CA SER A 724 21.25 22.86 56.43
C SER A 724 20.60 23.96 55.59
N GLU A 725 19.98 24.95 56.24
CA GLU A 725 19.38 26.10 55.57
C GLU A 725 19.95 27.40 56.14
N ARG A 726 20.55 28.24 55.30
CA ARG A 726 21.14 29.52 55.70
C ARG A 726 20.77 30.60 54.70
N ALA A 727 20.27 31.73 55.19
CA ALA A 727 19.89 32.90 54.37
C ALA A 727 18.97 32.54 53.18
N GLY A 728 18.04 31.60 53.37
CA GLY A 728 17.11 31.14 52.33
C GLY A 728 17.72 30.20 51.27
N VAL A 729 18.96 29.73 51.48
CA VAL A 729 19.62 28.71 50.68
C VAL A 729 19.60 27.40 51.45
N ARG A 730 18.98 26.37 50.88
CA ARG A 730 19.02 25.00 51.42
C ARG A 730 20.18 24.26 50.82
N SER A 731 20.91 23.52 51.64
CA SER A 731 22.08 22.76 51.19
C SER A 731 22.04 21.35 51.74
N ALA A 732 22.42 20.38 50.91
CA ALA A 732 22.73 19.02 51.33
C ALA A 732 24.19 18.73 51.00
N VAL A 733 24.97 18.36 52.01
CA VAL A 733 26.43 18.19 51.92
C VAL A 733 26.77 16.76 52.29
N THR A 734 27.63 16.12 51.50
CA THR A 734 28.30 14.87 51.90
C THR A 734 29.80 14.97 51.67
N GLU A 735 30.56 14.42 52.61
CA GLU A 735 32.01 14.21 52.49
C GLU A 735 32.33 12.76 52.08
N ARG A 736 31.31 11.93 51.86
CA ARG A 736 31.51 10.61 51.27
C ARG A 736 32.07 10.76 49.87
N THR A 737 33.11 9.97 49.57
CA THR A 737 33.76 10.02 48.26
C THR A 737 32.80 9.55 47.19
N LEU A 738 32.40 10.45 46.30
CA LEU A 738 31.57 10.12 45.14
C LEU A 738 32.47 9.89 43.93
N ARG A 739 32.34 8.72 43.31
CA ARG A 739 33.05 8.36 42.08
C ARG A 739 32.08 8.33 40.91
N GLY A 740 32.53 8.75 39.74
CA GLY A 740 31.69 8.79 38.57
C GLY A 740 32.38 9.35 37.34
N GLY A 741 31.62 9.50 36.25
CA GLY A 741 32.07 10.12 35.01
C GLY A 741 31.56 11.56 34.89
N LEU A 742 32.44 12.48 34.50
CA LEU A 742 32.10 13.87 34.21
C LEU A 742 32.16 14.08 32.70
N LEU A 743 31.02 14.40 32.11
CA LEU A 743 30.91 14.82 30.73
C LEU A 743 31.16 16.33 30.64
N LEU A 744 32.22 16.71 29.95
CA LEU A 744 32.52 18.08 29.57
C LEU A 744 31.93 18.31 28.17
N PRO A 745 30.86 19.11 28.00
CA PRO A 745 30.17 19.27 26.72
C PRO A 745 30.88 20.17 25.68
N GLY A 746 31.88 20.96 26.09
CA GLY A 746 32.60 21.93 25.26
C GLY A 746 32.68 23.32 25.91
N ASP A 747 33.40 24.26 25.29
CA ASP A 747 33.71 25.57 25.87
C ASP A 747 32.43 26.38 26.17
N GLY A 748 32.23 26.73 27.45
CA GLY A 748 31.13 27.58 27.94
C GLY A 748 29.88 26.86 28.48
N ALA A 749 29.78 25.53 28.38
CA ALA A 749 28.63 24.77 28.90
C ALA A 749 28.93 24.06 30.24
N ARG A 750 27.92 23.98 31.12
CA ARG A 750 28.06 23.35 32.44
C ARG A 750 28.36 21.85 32.32
N PRO A 751 29.38 21.31 33.01
CA PRO A 751 29.65 19.87 33.03
C PRO A 751 28.48 19.04 33.58
N VAL A 752 28.37 17.79 33.13
CA VAL A 752 27.33 16.85 33.56
C VAL A 752 27.97 15.67 34.25
N ALA A 753 27.66 15.46 35.53
CA ALA A 753 28.21 14.38 36.34
C ALA A 753 27.27 13.17 36.37
N PHE A 754 27.83 11.96 36.28
CA PHE A 754 27.13 10.68 36.35
C PHE A 754 27.69 9.89 37.53
N ALA A 755 26.84 9.41 38.44
CA ALA A 755 27.27 8.75 39.67
C ALA A 755 27.51 7.23 39.48
N GLY A 756 28.47 6.69 40.24
CA GLY A 756 28.72 5.25 40.32
C GLY A 756 29.33 4.66 39.04
N ARG A 757 28.78 3.53 38.58
CA ARG A 757 29.21 2.85 37.33
C ARG A 757 28.51 3.40 36.08
N THR A 758 27.60 4.38 36.22
CA THR A 758 26.93 4.97 35.06
C THR A 758 27.93 5.82 34.27
N ARG A 759 28.08 5.53 32.97
CA ARG A 759 28.97 6.28 32.08
C ARG A 759 28.15 7.22 31.20
N PRO A 760 28.68 8.41 30.87
CA PRO A 760 28.00 9.33 29.97
C PRO A 760 27.82 8.71 28.58
N PRO A 761 26.65 8.84 27.94
CA PRO A 761 26.49 8.41 26.56
C PRO A 761 27.36 9.28 25.63
N ASN A 762 28.21 8.64 24.83
CA ASN A 762 29.07 9.24 23.81
C ASN A 762 30.01 10.33 24.38
N CYS A 763 31.14 9.86 24.91
CA CYS A 763 32.14 10.71 25.56
C CYS A 763 32.83 11.70 24.62
N THR A 764 32.97 11.31 23.37
CA THR A 764 33.38 12.18 22.28
C THR A 764 32.21 12.28 21.32
N MET A 765 31.97 13.47 20.76
CA MET A 765 31.09 13.64 19.59
C MET A 765 31.88 14.41 18.55
N PRO A 766 32.07 13.89 17.33
CA PRO A 766 32.92 14.61 16.39
C PRO A 766 32.31 15.95 15.91
N LEU A 767 31.01 16.23 16.13
CA LEU A 767 30.39 17.55 15.90
C LEU A 767 30.71 18.59 16.99
N LEU A 768 31.17 18.17 18.17
CA LEU A 768 31.57 19.03 19.28
C LEU A 768 33.00 18.65 19.72
N PRO A 769 34.05 19.25 19.12
CA PRO A 769 35.45 18.86 19.37
C PRO A 769 35.90 19.07 20.82
N GLY A 770 35.22 19.93 21.60
CA GLY A 770 35.47 20.12 23.02
C GLY A 770 34.77 19.10 23.95
N ARG A 771 33.97 18.17 23.40
CA ARG A 771 33.24 17.18 24.20
C ARG A 771 34.15 16.03 24.62
N ARG A 772 34.32 15.82 25.93
CA ARG A 772 35.12 14.72 26.50
C ARG A 772 34.54 14.20 27.80
N CYS A 773 34.78 12.93 28.11
CA CYS A 773 34.55 12.40 29.46
C CYS A 773 35.85 12.40 30.25
N VAL A 774 35.76 12.75 31.53
CA VAL A 774 36.82 12.56 32.50
C VAL A 774 36.25 11.87 33.72
N ASP A 775 36.94 10.87 34.26
CA ASP A 775 36.53 10.30 35.53
C ASP A 775 36.76 11.34 36.64
N PHE A 776 35.86 11.38 37.61
CA PHE A 776 35.99 12.25 38.77
C PHE A 776 35.86 11.45 40.06
N VAL A 777 36.64 11.87 41.06
CA VAL A 777 36.50 11.46 42.46
C VAL A 777 36.26 12.73 43.26
N SER A 778 35.01 12.96 43.65
CA SER A 778 34.62 14.09 44.47
C SER A 778 34.80 13.73 45.95
N ARG A 779 35.56 14.55 46.69
CA ARG A 779 35.72 14.40 48.15
C ARG A 779 34.61 15.12 48.93
N ARG A 780 33.92 16.05 48.28
CA ARG A 780 32.82 16.80 48.86
C ARG A 780 31.82 17.15 47.77
N THR A 781 30.58 16.71 47.96
CA THR A 781 29.48 17.00 47.04
C THR A 781 28.44 17.82 47.78
N VAL A 782 28.04 18.94 47.19
CA VAL A 782 27.06 19.86 47.75
C VAL A 782 25.92 20.04 46.76
N PHE A 783 24.69 19.84 47.19
CA PHE A 783 23.51 20.32 46.47
C PHE A 783 23.04 21.60 47.14
N GLU A 784 22.95 22.69 46.41
CA GLU A 784 22.37 23.95 46.88
C GLU A 784 21.06 24.21 46.17
N SER A 785 20.05 24.66 46.92
CA SER A 785 18.75 25.04 46.39
C SER A 785 18.42 26.47 46.80
N ARG A 786 18.06 27.29 45.80
CA ARG A 786 17.47 28.62 46.01
C ARG A 786 16.09 28.65 45.37
N HIS A 787 15.05 28.82 46.20
CA HIS A 787 13.66 28.84 45.72
C HIS A 787 13.27 27.60 44.87
N GLY A 788 13.85 26.43 45.16
CA GLY A 788 13.62 25.19 44.42
C GLY A 788 14.46 24.99 43.15
N ASP A 789 15.38 25.93 42.83
CA ASP A 789 16.41 25.72 41.80
C ASP A 789 17.63 25.05 42.41
N VAL A 790 17.86 23.79 42.04
CA VAL A 790 18.92 22.96 42.60
C VAL A 790 20.15 23.02 41.69
N VAL A 791 21.32 23.27 42.28
CA VAL A 791 22.62 23.16 41.62
C VAL A 791 23.47 22.17 42.39
N ALA A 792 24.14 21.27 41.68
CA ALA A 792 25.10 20.36 42.27
C ALA A 792 26.51 20.92 42.11
N LEU A 793 27.32 20.79 43.14
CA LEU A 793 28.67 21.29 43.25
C LEU A 793 29.56 20.11 43.66
N ILE A 794 30.53 19.76 42.82
CA ILE A 794 31.49 18.68 43.10
C ILE A 794 32.88 19.26 43.34
N THR A 795 33.60 18.71 44.32
CA THR A 795 34.97 19.12 44.64
C THR A 795 35.93 17.98 44.28
N PRO A 796 36.57 18.02 43.10
CA PRO A 796 37.46 16.96 42.66
C PRO A 796 38.69 16.84 43.56
N GLY A 797 39.14 15.61 43.83
CA GLY A 797 40.25 15.32 44.75
C GLY A 797 41.64 15.75 44.27
N ALA A 798 41.80 16.14 43.00
CA ALA A 798 43.04 16.61 42.39
C ALA A 798 42.76 17.82 41.48
N GLY A 799 42.65 19.02 42.07
CA GLY A 799 42.48 20.29 41.35
C GLY A 799 41.96 21.40 42.28
N PRO A 800 42.26 22.68 42.02
CA PRO A 800 41.74 23.78 42.81
C PRO A 800 40.33 24.17 42.34
N GLY A 801 39.33 24.11 43.23
CA GLY A 801 38.01 24.71 43.03
C GLY A 801 36.84 23.73 42.99
N THR A 802 35.64 24.24 43.30
CA THR A 802 34.37 23.53 43.23
C THR A 802 33.77 23.71 41.84
N THR A 803 33.37 22.62 41.18
CA THR A 803 32.78 22.64 39.84
C THR A 803 31.27 22.49 39.93
N ALA A 804 30.52 23.46 39.38
CA ALA A 804 29.07 23.34 39.24
C ALA A 804 28.71 22.35 38.14
N VAL A 805 27.88 21.37 38.47
CA VAL A 805 27.41 20.31 37.57
C VAL A 805 25.89 20.24 37.58
N HIS A 806 25.32 19.69 36.51
CA HIS A 806 23.88 19.45 36.44
C HIS A 806 23.45 18.41 37.47
N PRO A 807 22.39 18.69 38.26
CA PRO A 807 22.01 17.81 39.36
C PRO A 807 21.17 16.61 38.90
N THR A 808 20.66 16.62 37.65
CA THR A 808 19.69 15.64 37.11
C THR A 808 20.19 14.20 37.21
N ASN A 809 21.44 13.94 36.86
CA ASN A 809 22.04 12.59 36.88
C ASN A 809 22.70 12.23 38.22
N LEU A 810 22.73 13.17 39.18
CA LEU A 810 23.20 12.95 40.54
C LEU A 810 22.04 12.82 41.54
N ARG A 811 20.79 12.98 41.11
CA ARG A 811 19.63 12.93 42.03
C ARG A 811 19.51 11.58 42.75
N SER A 812 19.92 10.48 42.13
CA SER A 812 19.86 9.14 42.71
C SER A 812 20.84 8.92 43.88
N VAL A 813 21.82 9.81 44.09
CA VAL A 813 22.73 9.73 45.24
C VAL A 813 22.16 10.36 46.51
N LEU A 814 21.06 11.13 46.39
CA LEU A 814 20.36 11.75 47.50
C LEU A 814 19.27 10.82 48.03
N PRO A 815 19.08 10.72 49.36
CA PRO A 815 17.93 10.04 49.93
C PRO A 815 16.63 10.77 49.58
N ASP A 816 15.52 10.02 49.45
CA ASP A 816 14.22 10.52 48.98
C ASP A 816 13.71 11.73 49.76
N ALA A 817 13.78 11.67 51.09
CA ALA A 817 13.39 12.80 51.96
C ALA A 817 14.24 14.06 51.69
N GLY A 818 15.52 13.88 51.36
CA GLY A 818 16.43 14.97 51.00
C GLY A 818 16.10 15.58 49.64
N ARG A 819 15.73 14.76 48.66
CA ARG A 819 15.24 15.21 47.35
C ARG A 819 14.01 16.10 47.50
N ASP A 820 13.04 15.66 48.30
CA ASP A 820 11.81 16.40 48.54
C ASP A 820 12.05 17.72 49.27
N TRP A 821 12.93 17.73 50.29
CA TRP A 821 13.23 18.93 51.08
C TRP A 821 14.02 19.99 50.29
N LEU A 822 15.00 19.58 49.48
CA LEU A 822 15.78 20.50 48.64
C LEU A 822 14.93 21.16 47.55
N THR A 823 13.95 20.45 47.02
CA THR A 823 13.17 20.89 45.87
C THR A 823 11.89 21.64 46.24
N GLN A 824 11.61 21.86 47.54
CA GLN A 824 10.51 22.72 47.93
C GLN A 824 10.76 24.15 47.44
N GLY A 825 9.74 24.75 46.83
CA GLY A 825 9.83 26.08 46.28
C GLY A 825 8.56 26.48 45.53
N PRO A 826 8.42 27.76 45.15
CA PRO A 826 7.29 28.24 44.38
C PRO A 826 7.29 27.61 42.98
N ALA A 827 6.10 27.20 42.51
CA ALA A 827 5.92 26.62 41.18
C ALA A 827 6.45 27.52 40.04
N ALA A 828 6.47 28.85 40.26
CA ALA A 828 7.01 29.83 39.32
C ALA A 828 8.49 29.57 38.94
N GLY A 829 9.30 29.04 39.86
CA GLY A 829 10.70 28.72 39.59
C GLY A 829 10.88 27.50 38.68
N VAL A 830 9.96 26.53 38.77
CA VAL A 830 9.92 25.37 37.86
C VAL A 830 9.43 25.81 36.48
N VAL A 831 8.36 26.61 36.43
CA VAL A 831 7.83 27.18 35.17
C VAL A 831 8.89 27.97 34.42
N ALA A 832 9.61 28.88 35.08
CA ALA A 832 10.62 29.71 34.44
C ALA A 832 11.78 28.91 33.84
N ARG A 833 12.10 27.74 34.42
CA ARG A 833 13.17 26.84 33.98
C ARG A 833 12.79 26.00 32.77
N ASP A 834 11.56 25.49 32.76
CA ASP A 834 11.09 24.56 31.73
C ASP A 834 10.47 25.29 30.52
N LEU A 835 9.96 26.51 30.70
CA LEU A 835 9.28 27.28 29.65
C LEU A 835 10.13 27.48 28.38
N PRO A 836 11.44 27.82 28.44
CA PRO A 836 12.27 27.93 27.24
C PRO A 836 12.35 26.60 26.47
N GLN A 837 12.50 25.47 27.16
CA GLN A 837 12.57 24.14 26.52
C GLN A 837 11.24 23.74 25.89
N ILE A 838 10.12 24.06 26.55
CA ILE A 838 8.75 23.83 26.05
C ILE A 838 8.51 24.61 24.75
N LEU A 839 8.89 25.89 24.73
CA LEU A 839 8.72 26.76 23.55
C LEU A 839 9.59 26.31 22.37
N VAL A 840 10.87 25.99 22.62
CA VAL A 840 11.81 25.50 21.59
C VAL A 840 11.34 24.17 21.01
N SER A 841 10.81 23.28 21.86
CA SER A 841 10.27 21.98 21.43
C SER A 841 9.02 22.15 20.57
N GLY A 842 8.11 23.07 20.91
CA GLY A 842 6.94 23.42 20.09
C GLY A 842 7.33 23.96 18.72
N LEU A 843 8.35 24.81 18.64
CA LEU A 843 8.90 25.33 17.39
C LEU A 843 9.52 24.21 16.53
N LEU A 844 10.34 23.34 17.14
CA LEU A 844 10.98 22.21 16.45
C LEU A 844 9.94 21.25 15.87
N ILE A 845 8.88 20.91 16.64
CA ILE A 845 7.74 20.10 16.18
C ILE A 845 7.06 20.76 14.97
N GLY A 846 6.92 22.09 14.99
CA GLY A 846 6.37 22.87 13.88
C GLY A 846 7.20 22.75 12.59
N VAL A 847 8.52 22.97 12.69
CA VAL A 847 9.44 22.89 11.54
C VAL A 847 9.49 21.47 10.98
N VAL A 848 9.67 20.46 11.84
CA VAL A 848 9.68 19.04 11.44
C VAL A 848 8.36 18.63 10.79
N GLY A 849 7.22 18.97 11.40
CA GLY A 849 5.91 18.69 10.84
C GLY A 849 5.68 19.39 9.49
N GLY A 850 6.23 20.60 9.33
CA GLY A 850 6.31 21.33 8.07
C GLY A 850 7.05 20.57 6.97
N CYS A 851 8.25 20.07 7.26
CA CYS A 851 9.03 19.25 6.33
C CYS A 851 8.28 17.99 5.90
N VAL A 852 7.71 17.24 6.86
CA VAL A 852 6.91 16.03 6.58
C VAL A 852 5.72 16.35 5.68
N CYS A 853 4.95 17.39 6.02
CA CYS A 853 3.80 17.81 5.23
C CYS A 853 4.19 18.31 3.84
N GLY A 854 5.32 19.03 3.73
CA GLY A 854 5.87 19.49 2.46
C GLY A 854 6.21 18.32 1.54
N VAL A 855 6.97 17.34 2.04
CA VAL A 855 7.32 16.11 1.30
C VAL A 855 6.06 15.36 0.89
N TYR A 856 5.17 15.07 1.83
CA TYR A 856 3.97 14.32 1.52
C TYR A 856 3.05 15.04 0.55
N ARG A 857 2.87 16.37 0.61
CA ARG A 857 2.04 17.07 -0.40
C ARG A 857 2.72 17.25 -1.74
N ALA A 858 4.05 17.31 -1.78
CA ALA A 858 4.81 17.34 -3.02
C ALA A 858 4.78 15.99 -3.73
N LEU A 859 4.87 14.89 -2.97
CA LEU A 859 5.08 13.54 -3.50
C LEU A 859 3.86 12.63 -3.45
N SER A 860 2.83 12.94 -2.66
CA SER A 860 1.57 12.18 -2.62
C SER A 860 0.68 12.62 -3.77
N VAL A 861 1.14 12.31 -4.99
CA VAL A 861 0.22 12.12 -6.10
C VAL A 861 -0.28 10.68 -5.96
N PRO A 862 -1.61 10.43 -5.90
CA PRO A 862 -2.12 9.06 -5.99
C PRO A 862 -1.39 8.31 -7.11
N SER A 863 -0.80 7.14 -6.81
CA SER A 863 -0.18 6.38 -7.90
C SER A 863 -1.26 6.04 -8.86
N ASP A 864 -0.88 5.94 -10.12
CA ASP A 864 -1.77 5.47 -11.15
C ASP A 864 -2.13 4.03 -10.86
N LEU A 865 -3.21 3.87 -10.11
CA LEU A 865 -3.96 2.63 -9.98
C LEU A 865 -4.49 2.11 -11.31
N MET A 866 -4.21 2.82 -12.40
CA MET A 866 -4.81 2.59 -13.71
C MET A 866 -3.79 2.65 -14.86
N ARG A 867 -2.50 2.88 -14.60
CA ARG A 867 -1.41 2.62 -15.58
C ARG A 867 -0.58 1.39 -15.25
N ALA A 868 -0.92 0.72 -14.15
CA ALA A 868 -0.44 -0.60 -13.91
C ALA A 868 -1.21 -1.53 -14.87
N ALA A 869 -0.64 -1.81 -16.04
CA ALA A 869 -1.12 -2.86 -16.95
C ALA A 869 -1.28 -4.22 -16.24
N SER A 870 -0.79 -4.35 -15.01
CA SER A 870 -1.03 -5.42 -14.06
C SER A 870 -1.01 -4.90 -12.60
N PRO A 871 -1.81 -5.44 -11.67
CA PRO A 871 -1.72 -5.13 -10.23
C PRO A 871 -0.28 -5.16 -9.67
N GLY A 872 0.58 -6.02 -10.22
CA GLY A 872 2.01 -6.09 -9.87
C GLY A 872 2.82 -4.81 -10.15
N LEU A 873 2.51 -4.08 -11.21
CA LEU A 873 3.17 -2.79 -11.50
C LEU A 873 2.80 -1.73 -10.46
N SER A 874 1.52 -1.63 -10.08
CA SER A 874 1.08 -0.65 -9.06
C SER A 874 1.71 -0.91 -7.69
N LEU A 875 1.89 -2.18 -7.31
CA LEU A 875 2.60 -2.57 -6.09
C LEU A 875 4.07 -2.14 -6.13
N ARG A 876 4.74 -2.30 -7.27
CA ARG A 876 6.15 -1.87 -7.45
C ARG A 876 6.29 -0.36 -7.38
N THR A 877 5.39 0.38 -8.02
CA THR A 877 5.35 1.85 -8.01
C THR A 877 5.05 2.39 -6.61
N ASP A 878 4.12 1.80 -5.87
CA ASP A 878 3.86 2.22 -4.48
C ASP A 878 5.04 1.88 -3.56
N ARG A 879 5.69 0.73 -3.77
CA ARG A 879 6.91 0.38 -3.02
C ARG A 879 8.01 1.41 -3.23
N THR A 880 8.32 1.77 -4.47
CA THR A 880 9.36 2.78 -4.76
C THR A 880 8.95 4.14 -4.21
N ALA A 881 7.70 4.56 -4.41
CA ALA A 881 7.18 5.81 -3.86
C ALA A 881 7.24 5.85 -2.32
N SER A 882 6.98 4.74 -1.64
CA SER A 882 7.04 4.65 -0.18
C SER A 882 8.47 4.73 0.33
N LEU A 883 9.41 4.01 -0.29
CA LEU A 883 10.84 4.08 0.01
C LEU A 883 11.41 5.48 -0.20
N THR A 884 11.12 6.11 -1.34
CA THR A 884 11.59 7.47 -1.64
C THR A 884 11.03 8.49 -0.65
N ARG A 885 9.75 8.41 -0.27
CA ARG A 885 9.13 9.31 0.72
C ARG A 885 9.74 9.12 2.10
N GLY A 886 9.86 7.87 2.57
CA GLY A 886 10.47 7.56 3.86
C GLY A 886 11.91 8.09 3.93
N GLY A 887 12.70 7.87 2.87
CA GLY A 887 14.07 8.37 2.76
C GLY A 887 14.16 9.91 2.73
N MET A 888 13.31 10.59 1.94
CA MET A 888 13.30 12.06 1.88
C MET A 888 12.83 12.70 3.19
N VAL A 889 11.85 12.10 3.88
CA VAL A 889 11.44 12.55 5.21
C VAL A 889 12.59 12.40 6.20
N ALA A 890 13.25 11.24 6.23
CA ALA A 890 14.41 11.03 7.11
C ALA A 890 15.52 12.06 6.82
N LEU A 891 15.84 12.30 5.54
CA LEU A 891 16.88 13.25 5.13
C LEU A 891 16.54 14.71 5.47
N LEU A 892 15.30 15.16 5.22
CA LEU A 892 14.92 16.54 5.51
C LEU A 892 14.81 16.81 7.01
N VAL A 893 14.35 15.81 7.78
CA VAL A 893 14.38 15.91 9.25
C VAL A 893 15.83 15.91 9.75
N ALA A 894 16.73 15.14 9.14
CA ALA A 894 18.17 15.25 9.40
C ALA A 894 18.67 16.69 9.25
N LEU A 895 18.36 17.30 8.11
CA LEU A 895 18.87 18.61 7.74
C LEU A 895 18.38 19.71 8.70
N VAL A 896 17.20 19.52 9.30
CA VAL A 896 16.66 20.41 10.33
C VAL A 896 17.28 20.13 11.70
N CYS A 897 17.44 18.86 12.07
CA CYS A 897 17.89 18.46 13.40
C CYS A 897 19.41 18.58 13.60
N VAL A 898 20.23 18.36 12.56
CA VAL A 898 21.70 18.37 12.65
C VAL A 898 22.28 19.77 12.97
N PRO A 899 21.81 20.89 12.40
CA PRO A 899 22.26 22.22 12.80
C PRO A 899 21.92 22.54 14.25
N VAL A 900 20.75 22.12 14.74
CA VAL A 900 20.35 22.26 16.16
C VAL A 900 21.29 21.47 17.07
N VAL A 901 21.80 20.33 16.61
CA VAL A 901 22.81 19.54 17.33
C VAL A 901 24.18 20.23 17.34
N ALA A 902 24.53 20.95 16.28
CA ALA A 902 25.84 21.57 16.09
C ALA A 902 26.00 22.95 16.76
N THR A 903 24.91 23.59 17.21
CA THR A 903 24.98 24.87 17.93
C THR A 903 25.53 24.69 19.35
N PRO A 904 26.66 25.34 19.72
CA PRO A 904 27.21 25.27 21.07
C PRO A 904 26.20 25.79 22.10
N GLY A 905 25.76 24.94 23.01
CA GLY A 905 24.77 25.30 24.01
C GLY A 905 24.30 24.12 24.86
N ASP A 906 23.83 24.42 26.07
CA ASP A 906 23.31 23.45 27.01
C ASP A 906 21.84 23.11 26.70
N TRP A 907 21.61 22.49 25.53
CA TRP A 907 20.27 22.26 24.97
C TRP A 907 19.46 21.13 25.65
N GLY A 908 19.77 20.77 26.90
CA GLY A 908 18.96 19.82 27.67
C GLY A 908 18.74 18.46 26.99
N GLY A 909 19.69 17.99 26.18
CA GLY A 909 19.57 16.71 25.47
C GLY A 909 18.79 16.75 24.15
N LEU A 910 18.38 17.92 23.63
CA LEU A 910 17.80 18.05 22.28
C LEU A 910 18.64 17.40 21.17
N VAL A 911 19.95 17.25 21.40
CA VAL A 911 20.88 16.46 20.58
C VAL A 911 20.44 14.99 20.42
N HIS A 912 19.98 14.36 21.50
CA HIS A 912 19.44 13.00 21.48
C HIS A 912 18.11 12.93 20.73
N LEU A 913 17.25 13.94 20.88
CA LEU A 913 15.98 14.00 20.17
C LEU A 913 16.18 14.16 18.66
N GLY A 914 17.10 15.05 18.24
CA GLY A 914 17.43 15.26 16.82
C GLY A 914 18.05 14.04 16.14
N THR A 915 18.92 13.30 16.85
CA THR A 915 19.57 12.07 16.35
C THR A 915 18.65 10.84 16.38
N GLN A 916 17.53 10.89 17.10
CA GLN A 916 16.57 9.78 17.19
C GLN A 916 15.27 9.99 16.42
N LEU A 917 14.91 11.21 15.97
CA LEU A 917 13.57 11.48 15.39
C LEU A 917 13.41 11.05 13.92
N TRP A 918 14.43 11.29 13.10
CA TRP A 918 14.42 11.06 11.65
C TRP A 918 14.21 9.62 11.20
N LEU A 919 14.91 8.63 11.80
CA LEU A 919 14.82 7.23 11.41
C LEU A 919 13.44 6.62 11.76
N PRO A 920 12.90 6.75 12.99
CA PRO A 920 11.54 6.32 13.33
C PRO A 920 10.46 7.01 12.49
N LEU A 921 10.64 8.29 12.13
CA LEU A 921 9.66 8.99 11.30
C LEU A 921 9.66 8.47 9.85
N GLY A 922 10.84 8.13 9.31
CA GLY A 922 11.00 7.44 8.04
C GLY A 922 10.39 6.03 8.04
N THR A 923 10.62 5.24 9.10
CA THR A 923 10.04 3.89 9.23
C THR A 923 8.53 3.93 9.48
N ALA A 924 8.02 4.92 10.22
CA ALA A 924 6.59 5.18 10.40
C ALA A 924 5.90 5.52 9.07
N ALA A 925 6.52 6.39 8.27
CA ALA A 925 6.06 6.74 6.93
C ALA A 925 5.95 5.51 6.00
N LEU A 926 6.93 4.59 6.10
CA LEU A 926 6.93 3.31 5.38
C LEU A 926 5.83 2.37 5.88
N ALA A 927 5.72 2.18 7.19
CA ALA A 927 4.77 1.24 7.77
C ALA A 927 3.31 1.65 7.56
N LEU A 928 3.05 2.96 7.46
CA LEU A 928 1.72 3.51 7.18
C LEU A 928 1.37 3.59 5.69
N SER A 929 2.31 3.28 4.79
CA SER A 929 2.06 3.19 3.36
C SER A 929 1.18 1.99 2.98
N ALA A 930 0.55 2.04 1.80
CA ALA A 930 -0.22 0.90 1.28
C ALA A 930 0.66 -0.36 1.15
N TRP A 931 1.90 -0.22 0.67
CA TRP A 931 2.88 -1.30 0.60
C TRP A 931 3.25 -1.88 1.98
N GLY A 932 3.51 -1.04 2.99
CA GLY A 932 3.86 -1.48 4.34
C GLY A 932 2.74 -2.31 4.97
N ARG A 933 1.49 -1.86 4.83
CA ARG A 933 0.33 -2.58 5.34
C ARG A 933 0.00 -3.84 4.56
N PHE A 934 0.20 -3.82 3.24
CA PHE A 934 0.13 -5.02 2.41
C PHE A 934 1.16 -6.06 2.85
N LEU A 935 2.40 -5.66 3.18
CA LEU A 935 3.44 -6.56 3.66
C LEU A 935 2.99 -7.30 4.92
N VAL A 936 2.46 -6.58 5.91
CA VAL A 936 1.90 -7.14 7.14
C VAL A 936 0.77 -8.12 6.80
N ALA A 937 -0.21 -7.68 6.03
CA ALA A 937 -1.40 -8.48 5.73
C ALA A 937 -1.03 -9.78 4.99
N ARG A 938 -0.11 -9.68 4.03
CA ARG A 938 0.42 -10.82 3.29
C ARG A 938 1.18 -11.77 4.21
N SER A 939 2.06 -11.26 5.06
CA SER A 939 2.86 -12.10 5.98
C SER A 939 1.97 -12.84 6.97
N TRP A 940 0.95 -12.18 7.53
CA TRP A 940 -0.02 -12.82 8.43
C TRP A 940 -0.81 -13.91 7.71
N LEU A 941 -1.43 -13.59 6.58
CA LEU A 941 -2.27 -14.55 5.84
C LEU A 941 -1.45 -15.75 5.32
N ALA A 942 -0.17 -15.53 5.01
CA ALA A 942 0.75 -16.60 4.65
C ALA A 942 1.18 -17.47 5.83
N ALA A 943 1.50 -16.86 6.97
CA ALA A 943 1.85 -17.58 8.20
C ALA A 943 0.67 -18.41 8.72
N THR A 944 -0.57 -17.94 8.57
CA THR A 944 -1.78 -18.69 8.95
C THR A 944 -2.22 -19.72 7.89
N GLY A 945 -1.46 -19.92 6.82
CA GLY A 945 -1.77 -20.89 5.75
C GLY A 945 -3.00 -20.55 4.88
N GLN A 946 -3.57 -19.35 5.02
CA GLN A 946 -4.77 -18.91 4.32
C GLN A 946 -4.49 -18.47 2.88
N LEU A 947 -3.35 -17.82 2.64
CA LEU A 947 -2.87 -17.38 1.32
C LEU A 947 -1.39 -17.74 1.13
N PRO A 948 -0.86 -17.74 -0.11
CA PRO A 948 0.55 -18.08 -0.35
C PRO A 948 1.48 -16.88 -0.13
N TRP A 949 2.74 -17.14 0.24
CA TRP A 949 3.80 -16.12 0.35
C TRP A 949 3.99 -15.31 -0.95
N ARG A 950 3.84 -15.97 -2.10
CA ARG A 950 3.88 -15.36 -3.45
C ARG A 950 2.48 -14.98 -3.94
N LEU A 951 1.69 -14.28 -3.11
CA LEU A 951 0.30 -13.91 -3.40
C LEU A 951 0.09 -13.29 -4.79
N MET A 952 0.91 -12.32 -5.20
CA MET A 952 0.74 -11.68 -6.51
C MET A 952 0.90 -12.67 -7.67
N ALA A 953 1.89 -13.56 -7.60
CA ALA A 953 2.09 -14.58 -8.62
C ALA A 953 0.91 -15.56 -8.68
N PHE A 954 0.35 -15.92 -7.52
CA PHE A 954 -0.85 -16.76 -7.45
C PHE A 954 -2.09 -16.07 -8.05
N LEU A 955 -2.29 -14.78 -7.79
CA LEU A 955 -3.40 -14.03 -8.37
C LEU A 955 -3.25 -13.83 -9.88
N ASP A 956 -2.02 -13.56 -10.35
CA ASP A 956 -1.69 -13.49 -11.78
C ASP A 956 -1.92 -14.86 -12.46
N GLU A 957 -1.53 -15.96 -11.81
CA GLU A 957 -1.78 -17.32 -12.30
C GLU A 957 -3.28 -17.64 -12.36
N ALA A 958 -4.04 -17.31 -11.31
CA ALA A 958 -5.49 -17.47 -11.30
C ALA A 958 -6.20 -16.61 -12.36
N HIS A 959 -5.61 -15.46 -12.71
CA HIS A 959 -6.07 -14.64 -13.84
C HIS A 959 -5.76 -15.30 -15.19
N GLN A 960 -4.54 -15.78 -15.41
CA GLN A 960 -4.14 -16.47 -16.63
C GLN A 960 -4.96 -17.75 -16.88
N ARG A 961 -5.36 -18.43 -15.80
CA ARG A 961 -6.22 -19.62 -15.82
C ARG A 961 -7.72 -19.29 -15.93
N GLY A 962 -8.09 -18.02 -16.08
CA GLY A 962 -9.46 -17.58 -16.34
C GLY A 962 -10.41 -17.62 -15.14
N VAL A 963 -9.91 -17.86 -13.92
CA VAL A 963 -10.70 -17.83 -12.67
C VAL A 963 -10.96 -16.39 -12.24
N LEU A 964 -9.92 -15.56 -12.34
CA LEU A 964 -9.98 -14.13 -12.04
C LEU A 964 -9.90 -13.32 -13.33
N ARG A 965 -10.56 -12.16 -13.35
CA ARG A 965 -10.37 -11.12 -14.36
C ARG A 965 -9.65 -9.93 -13.74
N GLN A 966 -8.88 -9.21 -14.54
CA GLN A 966 -8.26 -7.97 -14.12
C GLN A 966 -9.22 -6.78 -14.30
N SER A 967 -9.33 -5.94 -13.27
CA SER A 967 -10.16 -4.73 -13.26
C SER A 967 -9.33 -3.57 -12.70
N GLY A 968 -8.64 -2.84 -13.60
CA GLY A 968 -7.61 -1.85 -13.25
C GLY A 968 -6.47 -2.49 -12.45
N ALA A 969 -6.07 -1.88 -11.33
CA ALA A 969 -5.07 -2.43 -10.39
C ALA A 969 -5.60 -3.48 -9.37
N GLY A 970 -6.77 -4.08 -9.63
CA GLY A 970 -7.35 -5.14 -8.78
C GLY A 970 -7.79 -6.36 -9.58
N PHE A 971 -8.05 -7.46 -8.86
CA PHE A 971 -8.61 -8.70 -9.41
C PHE A 971 -10.08 -8.84 -9.03
N GLU A 972 -10.88 -9.42 -9.90
CA GLU A 972 -12.28 -9.77 -9.65
C GLU A 972 -12.51 -11.23 -10.02
N PHE A 973 -13.44 -11.91 -9.34
CA PHE A 973 -13.89 -13.21 -9.82
C PHE A 973 -14.58 -13.02 -11.16
N ARG A 974 -14.20 -13.83 -12.15
CA ARG A 974 -14.76 -13.73 -13.48
C ARG A 974 -16.26 -14.01 -13.50
N HIS A 975 -16.70 -14.93 -12.64
CA HIS A 975 -18.09 -15.34 -12.51
C HIS A 975 -18.56 -15.08 -11.07
N LEU A 976 -19.54 -14.18 -10.90
CA LEU A 976 -20.15 -13.94 -9.60
C LEU A 976 -20.81 -15.19 -9.02
N ARG A 977 -21.38 -16.06 -9.88
CA ARG A 977 -21.90 -17.38 -9.46
C ARG A 977 -20.79 -18.28 -8.90
N LEU A 978 -19.59 -18.28 -9.49
CA LEU A 978 -18.43 -19.01 -8.96
C LEU A 978 -17.99 -18.44 -7.61
N GLN A 979 -17.92 -17.12 -7.47
CA GLN A 979 -17.62 -16.48 -6.19
C GLN A 979 -18.64 -16.85 -5.12
N ALA A 980 -19.94 -16.81 -5.45
CA ALA A 980 -21.01 -17.18 -4.55
C ALA A 980 -20.90 -18.65 -4.13
N GLN A 981 -20.73 -19.56 -5.10
CA GLN A 981 -20.58 -21.01 -4.85
C GLN A 981 -19.36 -21.32 -3.97
N LEU A 982 -18.20 -20.69 -4.24
CA LEU A 982 -17.01 -20.85 -3.39
C LEU A 982 -17.20 -20.23 -2.00
N ALA A 983 -18.04 -19.20 -1.86
CA ALA A 983 -18.31 -18.57 -0.59
C ALA A 983 -19.27 -19.41 0.29
N THR A 984 -20.30 -20.01 -0.31
CA THR A 984 -21.36 -20.78 0.35
C THR A 984 -21.06 -22.28 0.46
N GLY A 985 -20.17 -22.81 -0.38
CA GLY A 985 -19.85 -24.24 -0.41
C GLY A 985 -19.19 -24.75 0.89
N PRO A 986 -19.53 -25.98 1.34
CA PRO A 986 -18.88 -26.62 2.47
C PRO A 986 -17.39 -26.81 2.20
N THR A 987 -16.54 -26.54 3.19
CA THR A 987 -15.10 -26.78 3.10
C THR A 987 -14.82 -28.24 2.79
N ALA A 988 -13.85 -28.49 1.92
CA ALA A 988 -13.38 -29.81 1.52
C ALA A 988 -12.80 -30.63 2.70
N ASP A 989 -13.66 -31.15 3.57
CA ASP A 989 -13.36 -32.28 4.46
C ASP A 989 -13.48 -33.62 3.70
N VAL A 990 -13.95 -33.60 2.45
CA VAL A 990 -14.15 -34.80 1.62
C VAL A 990 -12.87 -35.27 0.90
N VAL A 991 -11.82 -34.44 0.79
CA VAL A 991 -10.57 -34.84 0.10
C VAL A 991 -9.57 -35.52 1.04
N ALA A 992 -9.68 -35.34 2.36
CA ALA A 992 -8.89 -36.11 3.32
C ALA A 992 -9.34 -37.59 3.42
N ALA A 993 -10.58 -37.90 3.03
CA ALA A 993 -11.14 -39.25 3.09
C ALA A 993 -10.81 -40.15 1.88
N ARG A 994 -10.02 -39.67 0.90
CA ARG A 994 -9.60 -40.46 -0.27
C ARG A 994 -8.11 -40.37 -0.54
N SER A 995 -7.31 -40.84 0.41
CA SER A 995 -5.96 -41.33 0.13
C SER A 995 -5.99 -42.87 0.19
N PRO A 996 -5.79 -43.61 -0.92
CA PRO A 996 -5.56 -45.04 -0.85
C PRO A 996 -4.11 -45.28 -0.42
N GLY A 997 -3.89 -45.68 0.84
CA GLY A 997 -2.52 -45.90 1.30
C GLY A 997 -2.33 -46.08 2.80
N SER A 998 -3.14 -46.89 3.48
CA SER A 998 -2.68 -47.56 4.69
C SER A 998 -2.62 -49.06 4.39
N ARG A 999 -1.40 -49.56 4.15
CA ARG A 999 -1.09 -50.99 4.14
C ARG A 999 -1.67 -51.60 5.43
N ARG A 1000 -2.70 -52.44 5.30
CA ARG A 1000 -3.01 -53.43 6.34
C ARG A 1000 -1.87 -54.45 6.31
N LEU A 1001 -1.11 -54.54 7.39
CA LEU A 1001 -0.24 -55.68 7.66
C LEU A 1001 -1.12 -56.94 7.79
N PRO A 1002 -0.69 -58.11 7.29
CA PRO A 1002 -1.40 -59.35 7.52
C PRO A 1002 -1.24 -59.76 8.99
N GLY A 1003 -2.36 -60.06 9.66
CA GLY A 1003 -2.36 -60.61 11.01
C GLY A 1003 -1.82 -62.05 11.04
N PRO A 1004 -1.31 -62.52 12.19
CA PRO A 1004 -0.82 -63.89 12.36
C PRO A 1004 -1.98 -64.90 12.43
N PRO A 1005 -1.73 -66.20 12.17
CA PRO A 1005 -2.78 -67.20 12.03
C PRO A 1005 -3.31 -67.70 13.37
N ASP A 1006 -4.57 -68.15 13.31
CA ASP A 1006 -5.40 -68.68 14.40
C ASP A 1006 -4.80 -69.85 15.18
N ALA A 1007 -5.06 -69.86 16.49
CA ALA A 1007 -5.26 -71.03 17.35
C ALA A 1007 -6.02 -70.60 18.64
N PRO A 1008 -6.80 -71.51 19.27
CA PRO A 1008 -8.21 -71.24 19.57
C PRO A 1008 -8.55 -70.90 21.04
N ASP A 1009 -9.79 -70.43 21.19
CA ASP A 1009 -10.66 -70.34 22.37
C ASP A 1009 -10.10 -70.82 23.72
N MET A 1010 -10.09 -69.91 24.69
CA MET A 1010 -10.54 -70.24 26.05
C MET A 1010 -11.32 -69.04 26.62
N ASP A 1011 -12.44 -69.45 27.19
CA ASP A 1011 -13.58 -68.72 27.72
C ASP A 1011 -13.25 -67.96 29.02
N GLU A 1012 -14.25 -67.21 29.49
CA GLU A 1012 -14.43 -66.64 30.83
C GLU A 1012 -13.82 -65.26 31.17
N GLY A 1013 -14.72 -64.27 31.21
CA GLY A 1013 -15.16 -63.78 32.52
C GLY A 1013 -14.59 -62.44 33.02
N PHE A 1014 -15.50 -61.68 33.64
CA PHE A 1014 -15.25 -60.59 34.60
C PHE A 1014 -14.94 -59.18 34.07
N ASP A 1015 -16.03 -58.50 33.73
CA ASP A 1015 -16.63 -57.37 34.46
C ASP A 1015 -15.77 -56.49 35.42
N ILE A 1016 -16.29 -55.27 35.61
CA ILE A 1016 -16.04 -54.26 36.65
C ILE A 1016 -15.25 -53.02 36.20
N HIS A 1017 -16.04 -52.06 35.74
CA HIS A 1017 -16.28 -50.75 36.38
C HIS A 1017 -15.14 -49.74 36.65
N HIS A 1018 -15.44 -48.54 36.15
CA HIS A 1018 -15.31 -47.24 36.82
C HIS A 1018 -13.92 -46.64 37.07
N ARG A 1019 -13.73 -45.44 36.47
CA ARG A 1019 -13.74 -44.11 37.09
C ARG A 1019 -12.60 -43.22 36.56
N THR A 1020 -13.03 -42.15 35.90
CA THR A 1020 -12.61 -40.75 36.12
C THR A 1020 -11.13 -40.48 36.38
N SER A 1021 -10.52 -39.76 35.44
CA SER A 1021 -10.17 -38.33 35.62
C SER A 1021 -9.88 -37.70 34.28
#